data_AF-A0A843YS25-F1
#
_entry.id   AF-A0A843YS25-F1
#
_cell.length_a   1.000
_cell.length_b   1.000
_cell.length_c   1.000
_cell.angle_alpha   90.00
_cell.angle_beta   90.00
_cell.angle_gamma   90.00
#
_symmetry.space_group_name_H-M   'P 1'
#
loop_
_entity.id
_entity.type
_entity.pdbx_description
1 polymer ?
#
loop_
_entity_poly.entity_id
_entity_poly.type
_entity_poly.pdbx_seq_one_letter_code
_entity_poly.pdbx_strand_id
1 'polypeptide(L)'
;MDSRHISQLVLKLYARKIAHSAYIGILGREPDENGLASYTKEIASTGNLSTILGDFSRSREAWERNFYLHPDELVRLIFQGLLARAPEAEALYTYTEELAQTKDLSGILSALTHSQEHWEKLMSQRSEELVQASFQGLLGRAPDVEALHTYAEQLAQTKDLSQMLSALAQSQEHWERLMSQRSEELVEASFQGLLARTPEAKALHTYSEQLAQTKDLRGLLSALTQSQEHWDMLFARKSDEIAGAIFKGILGRAPDATELDTYGSILKNKGKLEQFTACINKSELARRDFFSNAAPDLVRGIFIGITGREPDANELANNIPKISSATEFQHVIADVLKKMIVISINAARNEEAKLSYDIASAVTPLSDWKISDTSIILTDGFYSKESGFVWSAAKSSLIANGNFSVYLSCNYLSPGEKRYISIDDGDQSFTVTLDDAYSCHEIKIRSQLSKFIRFSSDGSISPQSLGLSSDNRELAFQLWFDIPLSHYISNIPVSVGSAQTLLCIFDAKKEADSLRPIFERLIELGYTAEFMDTNTAIDYVKKNNILLGNFLISSATPYAKLFNAGCRGRYIYAEHGVSPLKKYTYSPHYRRYDLVLLPGVLWTKRLISIYPEMIDRCRVVGYPKLQSPVSLSASKRIEMCRNLNLDPEKKLILFAPSWSGGDRDCGLFNLRFFDNADNLFAIPHDGDVKYAKEFSDLGYRVRVLGGNESISDYYHLADILVSDISSTAIEFAALGKPVVCITMKRVPDFDAKFFENESRLRIPHTDVYWDFCTLVPREEINIAVKAQQELLMDSRAFADKSHTVRMMVDCLGEEAADRCVNSIVEMLQSANNLYPIHAKVPLCR
;
A
#
# COMPACT_ATOMS: atom_id res chain seq x y z
N MET A 1 -33.25 -85.29 25.22
CA MET A 1 -33.36 -83.82 25.27
C MET A 1 -32.66 -83.27 24.04
N ASP A 2 -33.41 -82.60 23.18
CA ASP A 2 -32.93 -82.09 21.90
C ASP A 2 -31.81 -81.04 22.12
N SER A 3 -30.72 -81.11 21.35
CA SER A 3 -29.55 -80.22 21.46
C SER A 3 -29.94 -78.73 21.47
N ARG A 4 -31.00 -78.37 20.75
CA ARG A 4 -31.59 -77.02 20.73
C ARG A 4 -32.11 -76.54 22.08
N HIS A 5 -32.68 -77.43 22.90
CA HIS A 5 -33.21 -77.06 24.22
C HIS A 5 -32.10 -76.79 25.24
N ILE A 6 -30.97 -77.51 25.14
CA ILE A 6 -29.79 -77.29 25.99
C ILE A 6 -29.11 -75.97 25.61
N SER A 7 -28.92 -75.70 24.32
CA SER A 7 -28.35 -74.44 23.82
C SER A 7 -29.19 -73.21 24.23
N GLN A 8 -30.52 -73.29 24.16
CA GLN A 8 -31.40 -72.20 24.61
C GLN A 8 -31.35 -71.98 26.13
N LEU A 9 -31.20 -73.04 26.92
CA LEU A 9 -31.06 -72.92 28.38
C LEU A 9 -29.72 -72.29 28.77
N VAL A 10 -28.62 -72.65 28.10
CA VAL A 10 -27.29 -72.06 28.30
C VAL A 10 -27.30 -70.58 27.91
N LEU A 11 -27.89 -70.21 26.78
CA LEU A 11 -27.98 -68.81 26.36
C LEU A 11 -28.78 -67.95 27.35
N LYS A 12 -29.84 -68.51 27.95
CA LYS A 12 -30.61 -67.83 29.02
C LYS A 12 -29.80 -67.60 30.29
N LEU A 13 -29.02 -68.58 30.73
CA LEU A 13 -28.23 -68.50 31.97
C LEU A 13 -27.02 -67.57 31.85
N TYR A 14 -26.43 -67.45 30.65
CA TYR A 14 -25.21 -66.67 30.41
C TYR A 14 -25.45 -65.37 29.63
N ALA A 15 -26.70 -65.02 29.32
CA ALA A 15 -27.08 -63.87 28.50
C ALA A 15 -26.35 -62.57 28.86
N ARG A 16 -26.27 -62.25 30.15
CA ARG A 16 -25.62 -61.02 30.64
C ARG A 16 -24.11 -61.01 30.39
N LYS A 17 -23.43 -62.13 30.63
CA LYS A 17 -21.98 -62.26 30.38
C LYS A 17 -21.67 -62.23 28.89
N ILE A 18 -22.53 -62.82 28.07
CA ILE A 18 -22.38 -62.82 26.61
C ILE A 18 -22.58 -61.40 26.05
N ALA A 19 -23.62 -60.68 26.47
CA ALA A 19 -23.84 -59.28 26.10
C ALA A 19 -22.64 -58.41 26.50
N HIS A 20 -22.16 -58.52 27.73
CA HIS A 20 -20.98 -57.79 28.21
C HIS A 20 -19.72 -58.10 27.38
N SER A 21 -19.50 -59.38 27.05
CA SER A 21 -18.35 -59.80 26.24
C SER A 21 -18.47 -59.32 24.79
N ALA A 22 -19.69 -59.18 24.25
CA ALA A 22 -19.91 -58.61 22.93
C ALA A 22 -19.59 -57.10 22.89
N TYR A 23 -19.94 -56.35 23.93
CA TYR A 23 -19.54 -54.95 24.06
C TYR A 23 -18.02 -54.78 24.10
N ILE A 24 -17.33 -55.54 24.95
CA ILE A 24 -15.87 -55.45 25.03
C ILE A 24 -15.20 -55.99 23.76
N GLY A 25 -15.63 -57.15 23.27
CA GLY A 25 -15.03 -57.82 22.12
C GLY A 25 -15.25 -57.06 20.81
N ILE A 26 -16.50 -56.67 20.51
CA ILE A 26 -16.91 -56.08 19.23
C ILE A 26 -16.85 -54.55 19.27
N LEU A 27 -17.21 -53.91 20.39
CA LEU A 27 -17.24 -52.43 20.49
C LEU A 27 -16.07 -51.83 21.28
N GLY A 28 -15.32 -52.62 22.06
CA GLY A 28 -14.08 -52.18 22.70
C GLY A 28 -14.27 -51.31 23.94
N ARG A 29 -15.48 -51.31 24.52
CA ARG A 29 -15.82 -50.54 25.72
C ARG A 29 -16.73 -51.32 26.65
N GLU A 30 -16.84 -50.82 27.89
CA GLU A 30 -17.83 -51.32 28.84
C GLU A 30 -19.27 -50.93 28.41
N PRO A 31 -20.25 -51.81 28.63
CA PRO A 31 -21.64 -51.50 28.36
C PRO A 31 -22.21 -50.55 29.43
N ASP A 32 -23.09 -49.64 29.01
CA ASP A 32 -23.94 -48.91 29.95
C ASP A 32 -25.04 -49.82 30.53
N GLU A 33 -25.60 -49.46 31.68
CA GLU A 33 -26.57 -50.33 32.39
C GLU A 33 -27.82 -50.61 31.56
N ASN A 34 -28.29 -49.65 30.78
CA ASN A 34 -29.50 -49.78 29.97
C ASN A 34 -29.26 -50.68 28.75
N GLY A 35 -28.15 -50.48 28.05
CA GLY A 35 -27.72 -51.32 26.92
C GLY A 35 -27.47 -52.76 27.36
N LEU A 36 -26.74 -52.94 28.46
CA LEU A 36 -26.50 -54.27 29.02
C LEU A 36 -27.81 -54.98 29.39
N ALA A 37 -28.73 -54.28 30.05
CA ALA A 37 -30.02 -54.83 30.46
C ALA A 37 -30.89 -55.21 29.25
N SER A 38 -30.93 -54.37 28.22
CA SER A 38 -31.71 -54.60 27.00
C SER A 38 -31.24 -55.84 26.26
N TYR A 39 -29.94 -55.93 25.93
CA TYR A 39 -29.39 -57.07 25.20
C TYR A 39 -29.36 -58.35 26.03
N THR A 40 -29.18 -58.26 27.35
CA THR A 40 -29.34 -59.42 28.25
C THR A 40 -30.75 -60.00 28.14
N LYS A 41 -31.78 -59.13 28.18
CA LYS A 41 -33.19 -59.54 28.08
C LYS A 41 -33.49 -60.16 26.72
N GLU A 42 -32.92 -59.60 25.65
CA GLU A 42 -33.13 -60.07 24.28
C GLU A 42 -32.45 -61.41 23.98
N ILE A 43 -31.20 -61.61 24.44
CA ILE A 43 -30.51 -62.91 24.35
C ILE A 43 -31.28 -63.98 25.14
N ALA A 44 -31.79 -63.63 26.32
CA ALA A 44 -32.55 -64.54 27.15
C ALA A 44 -33.95 -64.85 26.57
N SER A 45 -34.61 -63.92 25.88
CA SER A 45 -35.94 -64.15 25.31
C SER A 45 -35.91 -64.88 23.97
N THR A 46 -34.97 -64.51 23.08
CA THR A 46 -34.93 -65.00 21.70
C THR A 46 -33.97 -66.18 21.49
N GLY A 47 -32.91 -66.29 22.30
CA GLY A 47 -31.85 -67.28 22.12
C GLY A 47 -31.10 -67.17 20.78
N ASN A 48 -31.25 -66.07 20.04
CA ASN A 48 -30.69 -65.91 18.69
C ASN A 48 -29.41 -65.06 18.72
N LEU A 49 -28.34 -65.66 19.26
CA LEU A 49 -27.04 -64.99 19.44
C LEU A 49 -26.42 -64.51 18.13
N SER A 50 -26.60 -65.24 17.02
CA SER A 50 -26.03 -64.86 15.72
C SER A 50 -26.59 -63.56 15.17
N THR A 51 -27.89 -63.31 15.38
CA THR A 51 -28.53 -62.07 14.94
C THR A 51 -28.01 -60.91 15.77
N ILE A 52 -27.95 -61.07 17.09
CA ILE A 52 -27.49 -60.04 18.02
C ILE A 52 -26.01 -59.69 17.79
N LEU A 53 -25.12 -60.68 17.64
CA LEU A 53 -23.72 -60.42 17.30
C LEU A 53 -23.57 -59.81 15.89
N GLY A 54 -24.46 -60.17 14.96
CA GLY A 54 -24.57 -59.55 13.65
C GLY A 54 -24.96 -58.07 13.73
N ASP A 55 -25.90 -57.72 14.60
CA ASP A 55 -26.36 -56.35 14.83
C ASP A 55 -25.27 -55.52 15.52
N PHE A 56 -24.53 -56.11 16.49
CA PHE A 56 -23.33 -55.49 17.04
C PHE A 56 -22.29 -55.22 15.96
N SER A 57 -21.99 -56.20 15.10
CA SER A 57 -20.94 -56.10 14.06
C SER A 57 -21.31 -55.16 12.91
N ARG A 58 -22.61 -54.98 12.64
CA ARG A 58 -23.14 -54.05 11.62
C ARG A 58 -23.54 -52.69 12.21
N SER A 59 -23.47 -52.54 13.53
CA SER A 59 -23.75 -51.27 14.18
C SER A 59 -22.80 -50.21 13.64
N ARG A 60 -23.28 -48.97 13.53
CA ARG A 60 -22.46 -47.83 13.13
C ARG A 60 -21.20 -47.72 14.00
N GLU A 61 -21.32 -48.05 15.29
CA GLU A 61 -20.22 -48.04 16.25
C GLU A 61 -19.15 -49.12 15.95
N ALA A 62 -19.55 -50.34 15.62
CA ALA A 62 -18.60 -51.38 15.19
C ALA A 62 -18.02 -51.11 13.79
N TRP A 63 -18.81 -50.51 12.89
CA TRP A 63 -18.35 -50.09 11.57
C TRP A 63 -17.28 -49.00 11.71
N GLU A 64 -17.55 -47.93 12.47
CA GLU A 64 -16.58 -46.87 12.77
C GLU A 64 -15.33 -47.43 13.47
N ARG A 65 -15.48 -48.36 14.42
CA ARG A 65 -14.32 -49.02 15.05
C ARG A 65 -13.47 -49.80 14.05
N ASN A 66 -14.07 -50.71 13.27
CA ASN A 66 -13.33 -51.55 12.32
C ASN A 66 -12.73 -50.75 11.17
N PHE A 67 -13.38 -49.66 10.78
CA PHE A 67 -12.95 -48.78 9.70
C PHE A 67 -11.70 -47.95 10.06
N TYR A 68 -11.44 -47.69 11.35
CA TYR A 68 -10.23 -47.00 11.84
C TYR A 68 -9.17 -47.93 12.46
N LEU A 69 -9.35 -49.26 12.41
CA LEU A 69 -8.35 -50.23 12.93
C LEU A 69 -7.12 -50.39 12.01
N HIS A 70 -7.26 -50.02 10.72
CA HIS A 70 -6.20 -50.11 9.71
C HIS A 70 -6.04 -48.78 8.96
N PRO A 71 -5.66 -47.68 9.66
CA PRO A 71 -5.58 -46.36 9.07
C PRO A 71 -4.54 -46.28 7.94
N ASP A 72 -3.51 -47.11 7.99
CA ASP A 72 -2.46 -47.21 6.98
C ASP A 72 -2.97 -47.80 5.65
N GLU A 73 -3.75 -48.88 5.71
CA GLU A 73 -4.38 -49.48 4.53
C GLU A 73 -5.42 -48.55 3.91
N LEU A 74 -6.20 -47.85 4.75
CA LEU A 74 -7.19 -46.87 4.30
C LEU A 74 -6.54 -45.71 3.55
N VAL A 75 -5.47 -45.12 4.10
CA VAL A 75 -4.72 -44.04 3.45
C VAL A 75 -4.14 -44.52 2.11
N ARG A 76 -3.60 -45.74 2.04
CA ARG A 76 -3.11 -46.32 0.76
C ARG A 76 -4.22 -46.45 -0.28
N LEU A 77 -5.40 -46.93 0.12
CA LEU A 77 -6.55 -47.05 -0.79
C LEU A 77 -7.09 -45.70 -1.26
N ILE A 78 -7.07 -44.67 -0.40
CA ILE A 78 -7.48 -43.30 -0.75
C ILE A 78 -6.52 -42.69 -1.78
N PHE A 79 -5.21 -42.81 -1.57
CA PHE A 79 -4.21 -42.37 -2.55
C PHE A 79 -4.33 -43.13 -3.87
N GLN A 80 -4.56 -44.44 -3.82
CA GLN A 80 -4.78 -45.24 -5.02
C GLN A 80 -6.09 -44.86 -5.74
N GLY A 81 -7.17 -44.56 -5.00
CA GLY A 81 -8.47 -44.21 -5.57
C GLY A 81 -8.52 -42.79 -6.15
N LEU A 82 -7.94 -41.80 -5.46
CA LEU A 82 -8.00 -40.39 -5.85
C LEU A 82 -6.81 -39.96 -6.72
N LEU A 83 -5.62 -40.50 -6.46
CA LEU A 83 -4.37 -40.09 -7.11
C LEU A 83 -3.75 -41.20 -7.98
N ALA A 84 -4.29 -42.42 -7.96
CA ALA A 84 -3.81 -43.58 -8.74
C ALA A 84 -2.34 -43.94 -8.52
N ARG A 85 -1.83 -43.68 -7.31
CA ARG A 85 -0.48 -44.05 -6.88
C ARG A 85 -0.48 -44.44 -5.40
N ALA A 86 0.58 -45.11 -4.95
CA ALA A 86 0.83 -45.31 -3.53
C ALA A 86 1.30 -43.99 -2.86
N PRO A 87 0.96 -43.76 -1.59
CA PRO A 87 1.50 -42.65 -0.82
C PRO A 87 3.00 -42.86 -0.57
N GLU A 88 3.75 -41.77 -0.52
CA GLU A 88 5.15 -41.76 -0.09
C GLU A 88 5.24 -42.07 1.42
N ALA A 89 6.41 -42.51 1.90
CA ALA A 89 6.56 -42.98 3.29
C ALA A 89 6.22 -41.90 4.33
N GLU A 90 6.61 -40.65 4.08
CA GLU A 90 6.34 -39.51 4.96
C GLU A 90 4.85 -39.12 4.92
N ALA A 91 4.25 -39.03 3.72
CA ALA A 91 2.82 -38.74 3.56
C ALA A 91 1.95 -39.83 4.19
N LEU A 92 2.32 -41.10 4.00
CA LEU A 92 1.63 -42.23 4.62
C LEU A 92 1.68 -42.12 6.15
N TYR A 93 2.85 -41.82 6.72
CA TYR A 93 2.99 -41.66 8.18
C TYR A 93 2.10 -40.52 8.68
N THR A 94 2.18 -39.34 8.07
CA THR A 94 1.42 -38.15 8.47
C THR A 94 -0.08 -38.38 8.42
N TYR A 95 -0.61 -38.86 7.28
CA TYR A 95 -2.06 -39.07 7.14
C TYR A 95 -2.57 -40.25 7.97
N THR A 96 -1.74 -41.26 8.22
CA THR A 96 -2.11 -42.38 9.11
C THR A 96 -2.19 -41.91 10.56
N GLU A 97 -1.22 -41.12 11.02
CA GLU A 97 -1.23 -40.50 12.36
C GLU A 97 -2.41 -39.54 12.52
N GLU A 98 -2.63 -38.66 11.54
CA GLU A 98 -3.76 -37.73 11.55
C GLU A 98 -5.09 -38.49 11.61
N LEU A 99 -5.30 -39.49 10.76
CA LEU A 99 -6.52 -40.30 10.75
C LEU A 99 -6.72 -41.08 12.06
N ALA A 100 -5.64 -41.60 12.65
CA ALA A 100 -5.70 -42.31 13.92
C ALA A 100 -6.07 -41.40 15.09
N GLN A 101 -5.60 -40.14 15.07
CA GLN A 101 -5.83 -39.16 16.14
C GLN A 101 -7.17 -38.45 16.01
N THR A 102 -7.51 -37.96 14.81
CA THR A 102 -8.68 -37.09 14.58
C THR A 102 -9.92 -37.88 14.19
N LYS A 103 -9.75 -39.09 13.63
CA LYS A 103 -10.82 -39.86 12.97
C LYS A 103 -11.56 -39.06 11.89
N ASP A 104 -10.91 -38.06 11.30
CA ASP A 104 -11.51 -37.17 10.30
C ASP A 104 -11.15 -37.61 8.87
N LEU A 105 -11.82 -38.66 8.39
CA LEU A 105 -11.68 -39.08 7.00
C LEU A 105 -12.17 -37.99 6.01
N SER A 106 -13.19 -37.22 6.39
CA SER A 106 -13.74 -36.16 5.53
C SER A 106 -12.71 -35.05 5.30
N GLY A 107 -11.98 -34.68 6.35
CA GLY A 107 -10.86 -33.75 6.28
C GLY A 107 -9.76 -34.23 5.36
N ILE A 108 -9.34 -35.50 5.46
CA ILE A 108 -8.30 -36.07 4.59
C ILE A 108 -8.77 -36.20 3.14
N LEU A 109 -10.00 -36.65 2.90
CA LEU A 109 -10.58 -36.70 1.55
C LEU A 109 -10.69 -35.30 0.95
N SER A 110 -11.12 -34.31 1.74
CA SER A 110 -11.19 -32.91 1.32
C SER A 110 -9.80 -32.35 1.02
N ALA A 111 -8.80 -32.60 1.86
CA ALA A 111 -7.43 -32.15 1.64
C ALA A 111 -6.84 -32.76 0.37
N LEU A 112 -7.10 -34.03 0.10
CA LEU A 112 -6.62 -34.70 -1.12
C LEU A 112 -7.38 -34.29 -2.37
N THR A 113 -8.71 -34.08 -2.32
CA THR A 113 -9.49 -33.59 -3.48
C THR A 113 -9.27 -32.10 -3.77
N HIS A 114 -8.87 -31.31 -2.78
CA HIS A 114 -8.48 -29.91 -2.97
C HIS A 114 -6.96 -29.72 -3.12
N SER A 115 -6.19 -30.81 -3.12
CA SER A 115 -4.75 -30.74 -3.34
C SER A 115 -4.44 -30.26 -4.75
N GLN A 116 -3.35 -29.50 -4.90
CA GLN A 116 -2.85 -29.07 -6.20
C GLN A 116 -2.65 -30.29 -7.13
N GLU A 117 -2.15 -31.42 -6.61
CA GLU A 117 -1.94 -32.65 -7.38
C GLU A 117 -3.25 -33.25 -7.93
N HIS A 118 -4.34 -33.22 -7.15
CA HIS A 118 -5.66 -33.67 -7.61
C HIS A 118 -6.25 -32.71 -8.65
N TRP A 119 -6.14 -31.40 -8.43
CA TRP A 119 -6.58 -30.38 -9.39
C TRP A 119 -5.80 -30.48 -10.70
N GLU A 120 -4.48 -30.61 -10.67
CA GLU A 120 -3.65 -30.75 -11.86
C GLU A 120 -3.99 -32.03 -12.67
N LYS A 121 -4.38 -33.10 -11.98
CA LYS A 121 -4.81 -34.35 -12.62
C LYS A 121 -6.23 -34.26 -13.20
N LEU A 122 -7.16 -33.61 -12.49
CA LEU A 122 -8.52 -33.35 -12.97
C LEU A 122 -8.50 -32.43 -14.21
N MET A 123 -7.66 -31.40 -14.21
CA MET A 123 -7.45 -30.48 -15.34
C MET A 123 -6.95 -31.21 -16.59
N SER A 124 -6.05 -32.19 -16.41
CA SER A 124 -5.50 -32.98 -17.52
C SER A 124 -6.51 -33.99 -18.09
N GLN A 125 -7.46 -34.47 -17.28
CA GLN A 125 -8.44 -35.49 -17.68
C GLN A 125 -9.78 -34.91 -18.17
N ARG A 126 -10.10 -33.66 -17.82
CA ARG A 126 -11.41 -33.02 -18.08
C ARG A 126 -11.29 -31.61 -18.68
N SER A 127 -10.17 -31.31 -19.35
CA SER A 127 -9.93 -29.99 -19.95
C SER A 127 -11.05 -29.57 -20.91
N GLU A 128 -11.55 -30.47 -21.75
CA GLU A 128 -12.65 -30.18 -22.68
C GLU A 128 -13.97 -29.83 -21.96
N GLU A 129 -14.35 -30.56 -20.90
CA GLU A 129 -15.56 -30.29 -20.11
C GLU A 129 -15.47 -28.92 -19.43
N LEU A 130 -14.29 -28.56 -18.92
CA LEU A 130 -14.03 -27.28 -18.25
C LEU A 130 -14.08 -26.09 -19.22
N VAL A 131 -13.54 -26.25 -20.44
CA VAL A 131 -13.63 -25.23 -21.50
C VAL A 131 -15.08 -25.00 -21.89
N GLN A 132 -15.86 -26.07 -22.08
CA GLN A 132 -17.28 -25.96 -22.42
C GLN A 132 -18.09 -25.23 -21.34
N ALA A 133 -17.89 -25.58 -20.07
CA ALA A 133 -18.56 -24.93 -18.95
C ALA A 133 -18.19 -23.44 -18.85
N SER A 134 -16.92 -23.09 -19.12
CA SER A 134 -16.41 -21.72 -19.05
C SER A 134 -17.00 -20.83 -20.15
N PHE A 135 -17.08 -21.34 -21.38
CA PHE A 135 -17.74 -20.65 -22.49
C PHE A 135 -19.24 -20.47 -22.24
N GLN A 136 -19.91 -21.50 -21.70
CA GLN A 136 -21.31 -21.41 -21.34
C GLN A 136 -21.56 -20.39 -20.21
N GLY A 137 -20.67 -20.34 -19.22
CA GLY A 137 -20.79 -19.43 -18.07
C GLY A 137 -20.48 -17.97 -18.39
N LEU A 138 -19.43 -17.69 -19.18
CA LEU A 138 -18.96 -16.32 -19.45
C LEU A 138 -19.52 -15.74 -20.75
N LEU A 139 -19.76 -16.58 -21.75
CA LEU A 139 -20.19 -16.17 -23.10
C LEU A 139 -21.57 -16.73 -23.47
N GLY A 140 -22.21 -17.54 -22.61
CA GLY A 140 -23.58 -18.02 -22.80
C GLY A 140 -23.80 -18.90 -24.03
N ARG A 141 -22.73 -19.51 -24.57
CA ARG A 141 -22.75 -20.41 -25.73
C ARG A 141 -21.68 -21.50 -25.58
N ALA A 142 -21.79 -22.57 -26.35
CA ALA A 142 -20.72 -23.56 -26.47
C ALA A 142 -19.53 -22.99 -27.30
N PRO A 143 -18.28 -23.42 -27.02
CA PRO A 143 -17.14 -23.13 -27.86
C PRO A 143 -17.28 -23.84 -29.21
N ASP A 144 -16.73 -23.24 -30.28
CA ASP A 144 -16.57 -23.96 -31.55
C ASP A 144 -15.44 -25.00 -31.43
N VAL A 145 -15.31 -25.86 -32.45
CA VAL A 145 -14.38 -27.00 -32.42
C VAL A 145 -12.91 -26.56 -32.30
N GLU A 146 -12.55 -25.45 -32.94
CA GLU A 146 -11.18 -24.92 -32.94
C GLU A 146 -10.84 -24.28 -31.58
N ALA A 147 -11.76 -23.48 -31.04
CA ALA A 147 -11.63 -22.90 -29.71
C ALA A 147 -11.60 -23.97 -28.62
N LEU A 148 -12.49 -24.99 -28.69
CA LEU A 148 -12.51 -26.09 -27.73
C LEU A 148 -11.18 -26.82 -27.71
N HIS A 149 -10.64 -27.17 -28.87
CA HIS A 149 -9.35 -27.86 -28.98
C HIS A 149 -8.21 -27.01 -28.45
N THR A 150 -8.10 -25.75 -28.90
CA THR A 150 -7.02 -24.84 -28.53
C THR A 150 -6.98 -24.58 -27.02
N TYR A 151 -8.14 -24.24 -26.44
CA TYR A 151 -8.21 -23.96 -25.00
C TYR A 151 -8.07 -25.23 -24.15
N ALA A 152 -8.55 -26.38 -24.62
CA ALA A 152 -8.39 -27.65 -23.89
C ALA A 152 -6.93 -28.13 -23.89
N GLU A 153 -6.23 -28.00 -25.03
CA GLU A 153 -4.79 -28.28 -25.12
C GLU A 153 -3.98 -27.33 -24.24
N GLN A 154 -4.26 -26.03 -24.32
CA GLN A 154 -3.59 -25.03 -23.50
C GLN A 154 -3.84 -25.30 -22.02
N LEU A 155 -5.08 -25.58 -21.60
CA LEU A 155 -5.42 -25.88 -20.22
C LEU A 155 -4.76 -27.18 -19.72
N ALA A 156 -4.65 -28.20 -20.57
CA ALA A 156 -3.94 -29.43 -20.22
C ALA A 156 -2.42 -29.23 -20.08
N GLN A 157 -1.83 -28.32 -20.86
CA GLN A 157 -0.40 -28.01 -20.81
C GLN A 157 -0.03 -27.07 -19.66
N THR A 158 -0.76 -25.96 -19.50
CA THR A 158 -0.47 -24.93 -18.50
C THR A 158 -1.02 -25.27 -17.13
N LYS A 159 -2.05 -26.13 -17.06
CA LYS A 159 -2.82 -26.44 -15.85
C LYS A 159 -3.39 -25.20 -15.15
N ASP A 160 -3.54 -24.10 -15.89
CA ASP A 160 -3.96 -22.79 -15.38
C ASP A 160 -5.31 -22.36 -15.98
N LEU A 161 -6.39 -22.66 -15.25
CA LEU A 161 -7.75 -22.24 -15.61
C LEU A 161 -7.95 -20.73 -15.48
N SER A 162 -7.20 -20.07 -14.59
CA SER A 162 -7.36 -18.64 -14.31
C SER A 162 -6.96 -17.79 -15.52
N GLN A 163 -5.89 -18.19 -16.20
CA GLN A 163 -5.44 -17.56 -17.44
C GLN A 163 -6.50 -17.65 -18.54
N MET A 164 -7.14 -18.81 -18.71
CA MET A 164 -8.20 -19.03 -19.70
C MET A 164 -9.46 -18.20 -19.38
N LEU A 165 -9.92 -18.23 -18.13
CA LEU A 165 -11.08 -17.44 -17.70
C LEU A 165 -10.83 -15.93 -17.83
N SER A 166 -9.60 -15.48 -17.55
CA SER A 166 -9.19 -14.09 -17.74
C SER A 166 -9.22 -13.68 -19.22
N ALA A 167 -8.70 -14.53 -20.12
CA ALA A 167 -8.75 -14.28 -21.56
C ALA A 167 -10.19 -14.21 -22.09
N LEU A 168 -11.09 -15.08 -21.60
CA LEU A 168 -12.51 -15.04 -21.97
C LEU A 168 -13.22 -13.78 -21.44
N ALA A 169 -12.93 -13.38 -20.19
CA ALA A 169 -13.52 -12.17 -19.58
C ALA A 169 -13.01 -10.87 -20.20
N GLN A 170 -11.77 -10.84 -20.69
CA GLN A 170 -11.19 -9.69 -21.40
C GLN A 170 -11.50 -9.68 -22.91
N SER A 171 -12.19 -10.71 -23.40
CA SER A 171 -12.52 -10.79 -24.82
C SER A 171 -13.47 -9.67 -25.24
N GLN A 172 -13.28 -9.17 -26.46
CA GLN A 172 -14.18 -8.21 -27.07
C GLN A 172 -15.63 -8.73 -27.08
N GLU A 173 -15.83 -10.04 -27.29
CA GLU A 173 -17.15 -10.68 -27.25
C GLU A 173 -17.84 -10.55 -25.88
N HIS A 174 -17.10 -10.76 -24.78
CA HIS A 174 -17.62 -10.57 -23.43
C HIS A 174 -17.96 -9.10 -23.15
N TRP A 175 -17.09 -8.17 -23.55
CA TRP A 175 -17.30 -6.73 -23.39
C TRP A 175 -18.52 -6.22 -24.15
N GLU A 176 -18.68 -6.64 -25.40
CA GLU A 176 -19.82 -6.27 -26.24
C GLU A 176 -21.15 -6.80 -25.70
N ARG A 177 -21.15 -7.99 -25.08
CA ARG A 177 -22.34 -8.58 -24.46
C ARG A 177 -22.72 -7.86 -23.16
N LEU A 178 -21.74 -7.52 -22.33
CA LEU A 178 -21.96 -6.78 -21.08
C LEU A 178 -22.58 -5.40 -21.38
N MET A 179 -22.11 -4.72 -22.44
CA MET A 179 -22.62 -3.42 -22.88
C MET A 179 -24.08 -3.47 -23.33
N SER A 180 -24.48 -4.51 -24.06
CA SER A 180 -25.88 -4.69 -24.47
C SER A 180 -26.80 -5.10 -23.31
N GLN A 181 -26.27 -5.76 -22.27
CA GLN A 181 -27.07 -6.21 -21.12
C GLN A 181 -27.26 -5.14 -20.04
N ARG A 182 -26.35 -4.17 -19.94
CA ARG A 182 -26.32 -3.16 -18.86
C ARG A 182 -26.38 -1.71 -19.34
N SER A 183 -26.90 -1.49 -20.54
CA SER A 183 -26.94 -0.15 -21.14
C SER A 183 -27.75 0.85 -20.30
N GLU A 184 -28.86 0.44 -19.70
CA GLU A 184 -29.67 1.28 -18.80
C GLU A 184 -28.90 1.72 -17.55
N GLU A 185 -28.27 0.79 -16.82
CA GLU A 185 -27.46 1.08 -15.63
C GLU A 185 -26.32 2.07 -15.95
N LEU A 186 -25.68 1.91 -17.11
CA LEU A 186 -24.57 2.76 -17.53
C LEU A 186 -25.03 4.18 -17.91
N VAL A 187 -26.20 4.32 -18.52
CA VAL A 187 -26.80 5.62 -18.83
C VAL A 187 -27.21 6.34 -17.55
N GLU A 188 -27.82 5.65 -16.59
CA GLU A 188 -28.16 6.24 -15.28
C GLU A 188 -26.93 6.73 -14.53
N ALA A 189 -25.88 5.91 -14.46
CA ALA A 189 -24.61 6.29 -13.82
C ALA A 189 -23.97 7.51 -14.49
N SER A 190 -24.04 7.60 -15.83
CA SER A 190 -23.47 8.72 -16.59
C SER A 190 -24.22 10.03 -16.32
N PHE A 191 -25.56 10.00 -16.27
CA PHE A 191 -26.38 11.15 -15.91
C PHE A 191 -26.16 11.59 -14.46
N GLN A 192 -26.11 10.63 -13.54
CA GLN A 192 -25.88 10.92 -12.12
C GLN A 192 -24.48 11.51 -11.91
N GLY A 193 -23.46 10.99 -12.59
CA GLY A 193 -22.08 11.46 -12.46
C GLY A 193 -21.83 12.83 -13.09
N LEU A 194 -22.39 13.10 -14.27
CA LEU A 194 -22.07 14.31 -15.05
C LEU A 194 -23.07 15.45 -14.86
N LEU A 195 -24.33 15.13 -14.54
CA LEU A 195 -25.42 16.10 -14.41
C LEU A 195 -26.04 16.12 -13.00
N ALA A 196 -25.56 15.26 -12.09
CA ALA A 196 -26.02 15.15 -10.70
C ALA A 196 -27.54 14.91 -10.55
N ARG A 197 -28.14 14.23 -11.53
CA ARG A 197 -29.55 13.81 -11.52
C ARG A 197 -29.73 12.51 -12.26
N THR A 198 -30.86 11.85 -12.04
CA THR A 198 -31.28 10.71 -12.86
C THR A 198 -31.78 11.17 -14.24
N PRO A 199 -31.59 10.35 -15.28
CA PRO A 199 -32.16 10.63 -16.59
C PRO A 199 -33.69 10.52 -16.54
N GLU A 200 -34.37 11.35 -17.32
CA GLU A 200 -35.81 11.18 -17.53
C GLU A 200 -36.05 9.88 -18.30
N ALA A 201 -37.21 9.23 -18.10
CA ALA A 201 -37.51 7.93 -18.71
C ALA A 201 -37.30 7.89 -20.24
N LYS A 202 -37.63 8.99 -20.94
CA LYS A 202 -37.41 9.11 -22.39
C LYS A 202 -35.93 9.18 -22.77
N ALA A 203 -35.13 9.92 -21.99
CA ALA A 203 -33.70 10.04 -22.19
C ALA A 203 -32.99 8.73 -21.86
N LEU A 204 -33.36 8.09 -20.74
CA LEU A 204 -32.86 6.77 -20.34
C LEU A 204 -33.09 5.75 -21.45
N HIS A 205 -34.32 5.64 -21.95
CA HIS A 205 -34.64 4.71 -23.02
C HIS A 205 -33.86 5.00 -24.31
N THR A 206 -33.83 6.26 -24.76
CA THR A 206 -33.14 6.65 -26.01
C THR A 206 -31.64 6.37 -25.95
N TYR A 207 -30.97 6.79 -24.88
CA TYR A 207 -29.53 6.60 -24.75
C TYR A 207 -29.15 5.14 -24.47
N SER A 208 -30.02 4.37 -23.81
CA SER A 208 -29.76 2.95 -23.54
C SER A 208 -29.94 2.09 -24.79
N GLU A 209 -30.94 2.40 -25.62
CA GLU A 209 -31.08 1.78 -26.95
C GLU A 209 -29.91 2.13 -27.86
N GLN A 210 -29.52 3.41 -27.89
CA GLN A 210 -28.38 3.85 -28.68
C GLN A 210 -27.09 3.16 -28.21
N LEU A 211 -26.83 3.11 -26.90
CA LEU A 211 -25.66 2.47 -26.33
C LEU A 211 -25.66 0.95 -26.58
N ALA A 212 -26.81 0.29 -26.49
CA ALA A 212 -26.92 -1.14 -26.78
C ALA A 212 -26.68 -1.46 -28.27
N GLN A 213 -27.06 -0.55 -29.17
CA GLN A 213 -26.88 -0.70 -30.62
C GLN A 213 -25.47 -0.31 -31.10
N THR A 214 -24.95 0.84 -30.65
CA THR A 214 -23.66 1.38 -31.12
C THR A 214 -22.48 0.83 -30.32
N LYS A 215 -22.71 0.36 -29.09
CA LYS A 215 -21.68 -0.05 -28.12
C LYS A 215 -20.66 1.07 -27.83
N ASP A 216 -21.04 2.32 -28.08
CA ASP A 216 -20.16 3.50 -27.97
C ASP A 216 -20.47 4.33 -26.71
N LEU A 217 -19.87 3.93 -25.58
CA LEU A 217 -19.96 4.66 -24.33
C LEU A 217 -19.25 6.02 -24.39
N ARG A 218 -18.19 6.14 -25.20
CA ARG A 218 -17.43 7.39 -25.35
C ARG A 218 -18.29 8.47 -26.01
N GLY A 219 -19.05 8.09 -27.04
CA GLY A 219 -20.03 8.96 -27.69
C GLY A 219 -21.06 9.50 -26.71
N LEU A 220 -21.61 8.64 -25.84
CA LEU A 220 -22.57 9.03 -24.79
C LEU A 220 -21.97 10.07 -23.83
N LEU A 221 -20.80 9.80 -23.26
CA LEU A 221 -20.14 10.72 -22.31
C LEU A 221 -19.78 12.07 -22.95
N SER A 222 -19.37 12.04 -24.22
CA SER A 222 -19.08 13.26 -24.98
C SER A 222 -20.33 14.11 -25.20
N ALA A 223 -21.48 13.49 -25.48
CA ALA A 223 -22.73 14.21 -25.67
C ALA A 223 -23.21 14.89 -24.37
N LEU A 224 -23.04 14.23 -23.21
CA LEU A 224 -23.44 14.77 -21.91
C LEU A 224 -22.56 15.93 -21.46
N THR A 225 -21.23 15.82 -21.60
CA THR A 225 -20.28 16.87 -21.19
C THR A 225 -20.31 18.13 -22.09
N GLN A 226 -20.77 17.99 -23.33
CA GLN A 226 -20.96 19.12 -24.25
C GLN A 226 -22.35 19.76 -24.12
N SER A 227 -23.23 19.23 -23.28
CA SER A 227 -24.58 19.77 -23.10
C SER A 227 -24.56 21.12 -22.38
N GLN A 228 -25.45 22.02 -22.77
CA GLN A 228 -25.62 23.31 -22.11
C GLN A 228 -25.94 23.14 -20.61
N GLU A 229 -26.73 22.11 -20.28
CA GLU A 229 -27.11 21.75 -18.90
C GLU A 229 -25.90 21.45 -18.02
N HIS A 230 -24.90 20.73 -18.55
CA HIS A 230 -23.67 20.45 -17.82
C HIS A 230 -22.90 21.74 -17.49
N TRP A 231 -22.78 22.65 -18.47
CA TRP A 231 -22.09 23.93 -18.29
C TRP A 231 -22.84 24.88 -17.36
N ASP A 232 -24.16 24.95 -17.45
CA ASP A 232 -24.99 25.77 -16.55
C ASP A 232 -24.84 25.31 -15.09
N MET A 233 -24.83 24.00 -14.84
CA MET A 233 -24.56 23.41 -13.52
C MET A 233 -23.14 23.72 -13.02
N LEU A 234 -22.15 23.63 -13.90
CA LEU A 234 -20.75 23.92 -13.56
C LEU A 234 -20.59 25.40 -13.17
N PHE A 235 -21.14 26.33 -13.96
CA PHE A 235 -21.06 27.76 -13.68
C PHE A 235 -21.83 28.16 -12.41
N ALA A 236 -22.98 27.53 -12.14
CA ALA A 236 -23.74 27.78 -10.90
C ALA A 236 -22.99 27.33 -9.64
N ARG A 237 -22.25 26.22 -9.71
CA ARG A 237 -21.52 25.66 -8.55
C ARG A 237 -20.13 26.25 -8.33
N LYS A 238 -19.50 26.79 -9.36
CA LYS A 238 -18.07 27.14 -9.35
C LYS A 238 -17.78 28.57 -9.82
N SER A 239 -18.78 29.45 -9.85
CA SER A 239 -18.65 30.85 -10.31
C SER A 239 -17.47 31.61 -9.70
N ASP A 240 -17.27 31.47 -8.39
CA ASP A 240 -16.31 32.30 -7.65
C ASP A 240 -14.87 31.80 -7.86
N GLU A 241 -14.71 30.47 -7.99
CA GLU A 241 -13.45 29.81 -8.35
C GLU A 241 -13.05 30.13 -9.80
N ILE A 242 -14.02 30.12 -10.72
CA ILE A 242 -13.81 30.45 -12.13
C ILE A 242 -13.49 31.95 -12.29
N ALA A 243 -14.19 32.83 -11.58
CA ALA A 243 -13.90 34.27 -11.55
C ALA A 243 -12.48 34.54 -11.02
N GLY A 244 -12.10 33.89 -9.92
CA GLY A 244 -10.77 34.03 -9.32
C GLY A 244 -9.65 33.54 -10.22
N ALA A 245 -9.84 32.42 -10.93
CA ALA A 245 -8.87 31.90 -11.88
C ALA A 245 -8.66 32.85 -13.06
N ILE A 246 -9.74 33.43 -13.60
CA ILE A 246 -9.67 34.39 -14.72
C ILE A 246 -9.00 35.70 -14.27
N PHE A 247 -9.33 36.20 -13.07
CA PHE A 247 -8.68 37.39 -12.50
C PHE A 247 -7.18 37.18 -12.32
N LYS A 248 -6.78 36.05 -11.76
CA LYS A 248 -5.36 35.71 -11.61
C LYS A 248 -4.66 35.57 -12.95
N GLY A 249 -5.33 34.98 -13.95
CA GLY A 249 -4.77 34.81 -15.30
C GLY A 249 -4.57 36.12 -16.05
N ILE A 250 -5.48 37.09 -15.92
CA ILE A 250 -5.44 38.36 -16.67
C ILE A 250 -4.69 39.46 -15.91
N LEU A 251 -4.87 39.54 -14.60
CA LEU A 251 -4.37 40.64 -13.77
C LEU A 251 -3.26 40.22 -12.81
N GLY A 252 -2.89 38.93 -12.77
CA GLY A 252 -1.84 38.42 -11.88
C GLY A 252 -2.18 38.44 -10.39
N ARG A 253 -3.41 38.83 -10.03
CA ARG A 253 -3.89 38.93 -8.65
C ARG A 253 -5.28 38.33 -8.47
N ALA A 254 -5.62 37.99 -7.24
CA ALA A 254 -6.99 37.62 -6.88
C ALA A 254 -7.92 38.86 -6.91
N PRO A 255 -9.21 38.68 -7.22
CA PRO A 255 -10.20 39.74 -7.10
C PRO A 255 -10.44 40.08 -5.62
N ASP A 256 -10.73 41.35 -5.31
CA ASP A 256 -11.21 41.72 -3.98
C ASP A 256 -12.67 41.31 -3.76
N ALA A 257 -13.19 41.50 -2.53
CA ALA A 257 -14.53 41.05 -2.17
C ALA A 257 -15.65 41.72 -3.00
N THR A 258 -15.47 42.98 -3.39
CA THR A 258 -16.46 43.74 -4.18
C THR A 258 -16.39 43.35 -5.65
N GLU A 259 -15.17 43.16 -6.16
CA GLU A 259 -14.90 42.63 -7.50
C GLU A 259 -15.47 41.22 -7.63
N LEU A 260 -15.19 40.33 -6.68
CA LEU A 260 -15.67 38.94 -6.69
C LEU A 260 -17.20 38.87 -6.64
N ASP A 261 -17.86 39.72 -5.86
CA ASP A 261 -19.33 39.78 -5.79
C ASP A 261 -19.95 40.27 -7.12
N THR A 262 -19.36 41.33 -7.70
CA THR A 262 -19.81 41.90 -8.98
C THR A 262 -19.63 40.92 -10.13
N TYR A 263 -18.44 40.34 -10.24
CA TYR A 263 -18.04 39.47 -11.34
C TYR A 263 -18.59 38.04 -11.16
N GLY A 264 -18.66 37.53 -9.93
CA GLY A 264 -19.35 36.28 -9.59
C GLY A 264 -20.85 36.34 -9.90
N SER A 265 -21.50 37.48 -9.65
CA SER A 265 -22.92 37.68 -10.01
C SER A 265 -23.17 37.71 -11.53
N ILE A 266 -22.20 38.18 -12.33
CA ILE A 266 -22.28 38.16 -13.80
C ILE A 266 -22.19 36.73 -14.34
N LEU A 267 -21.29 35.91 -13.80
CA LEU A 267 -21.17 34.49 -14.16
C LEU A 267 -22.41 33.69 -13.73
N LYS A 268 -23.04 34.04 -12.61
CA LYS A 268 -24.30 33.43 -12.13
C LYS A 268 -25.52 33.80 -12.99
N ASN A 269 -25.62 35.03 -13.51
CA ASN A 269 -26.83 35.54 -14.16
C ASN A 269 -26.82 35.54 -15.70
N LYS A 270 -25.66 35.43 -16.37
CA LYS A 270 -25.55 35.45 -17.85
C LYS A 270 -24.40 34.59 -18.37
N GLY A 271 -24.42 33.28 -18.12
CA GLY A 271 -23.36 32.28 -18.36
C GLY A 271 -22.68 32.23 -19.74
N LYS A 272 -21.98 33.30 -20.15
CA LYS A 272 -21.09 33.32 -21.32
C LYS A 272 -19.75 33.93 -20.92
N LEU A 273 -18.74 33.06 -20.83
CA LEU A 273 -17.36 33.36 -20.45
C LEU A 273 -16.76 34.54 -21.25
N GLU A 274 -17.13 34.67 -22.52
CA GLU A 274 -16.63 35.68 -23.46
C GLU A 274 -17.00 37.13 -23.07
N GLN A 275 -18.21 37.35 -22.53
CA GLN A 275 -18.64 38.68 -22.10
C GLN A 275 -17.94 39.10 -20.81
N PHE A 276 -17.64 38.12 -19.96
CA PHE A 276 -16.92 38.30 -18.71
C PHE A 276 -15.47 38.74 -18.93
N THR A 277 -14.75 38.05 -19.84
CA THR A 277 -13.36 38.40 -20.19
C THR A 277 -13.28 39.80 -20.84
N ALA A 278 -14.28 40.16 -21.64
CA ALA A 278 -14.35 41.45 -22.31
C ALA A 278 -14.55 42.64 -21.34
N CYS A 279 -15.24 42.44 -20.22
CA CYS A 279 -15.41 43.47 -19.19
C CYS A 279 -14.11 43.75 -18.42
N ILE A 280 -13.35 42.71 -18.06
CA ILE A 280 -12.09 42.84 -17.32
C ILE A 280 -11.03 43.58 -18.16
N ASN A 281 -10.91 43.25 -19.45
CA ASN A 281 -9.96 43.90 -20.38
C ASN A 281 -10.24 45.38 -20.68
N LYS A 282 -11.45 45.88 -20.37
CA LYS A 282 -11.84 47.27 -20.61
C LYS A 282 -11.66 48.18 -19.40
N SER A 283 -11.27 47.66 -18.24
CA SER A 283 -11.12 48.48 -17.03
C SER A 283 -9.85 49.35 -17.10
N GLU A 284 -9.98 50.61 -16.68
CA GLU A 284 -8.89 51.60 -16.69
C GLU A 284 -7.77 51.21 -15.69
N LEU A 285 -8.12 50.53 -14.60
CA LEU A 285 -7.22 49.97 -13.60
C LEU A 285 -6.31 48.86 -14.17
N ALA A 286 -6.86 47.93 -14.96
CA ALA A 286 -6.09 46.85 -15.57
C ALA A 286 -5.00 47.36 -16.52
N ARG A 287 -5.27 48.44 -17.26
CA ARG A 287 -4.30 49.05 -18.18
C ARG A 287 -3.19 49.78 -17.43
N ARG A 288 -3.52 50.51 -16.36
CA ARG A 288 -2.55 51.26 -15.56
C ARG A 288 -1.57 50.31 -14.84
N ASP A 289 -2.08 49.24 -14.26
CA ASP A 289 -1.27 48.27 -13.51
C ASP A 289 -0.38 47.43 -14.45
N PHE A 290 -0.85 47.13 -15.67
CA PHE A 290 -0.04 46.50 -16.71
C PHE A 290 1.19 47.33 -17.09
N PHE A 291 1.01 48.63 -17.40
CA PHE A 291 2.14 49.50 -17.76
C PHE A 291 3.10 49.75 -16.60
N SER A 292 2.57 49.86 -15.38
CA SER A 292 3.39 50.12 -14.19
C SER A 292 4.26 48.92 -13.82
N ASN A 293 3.74 47.69 -13.96
CA ASN A 293 4.49 46.46 -13.71
C ASN A 293 5.48 46.13 -14.84
N ALA A 294 5.15 46.47 -16.09
CA ALA A 294 6.00 46.20 -17.24
C ALA A 294 7.04 47.31 -17.51
N ALA A 295 6.96 48.48 -16.86
CA ALA A 295 7.84 49.62 -17.10
C ALA A 295 9.35 49.30 -17.01
N PRO A 296 9.84 48.52 -16.03
CA PRO A 296 11.28 48.16 -15.96
C PRO A 296 11.76 47.37 -17.17
N ASP A 297 10.98 46.36 -17.59
CA ASP A 297 11.32 45.50 -18.73
C ASP A 297 11.17 46.23 -20.06
N LEU A 298 10.19 47.13 -20.15
CA LEU A 298 9.99 48.01 -21.29
C LEU A 298 11.16 49.00 -21.47
N VAL A 299 11.66 49.61 -20.39
CA VAL A 299 12.85 50.50 -20.45
C VAL A 299 14.09 49.71 -20.87
N ARG A 300 14.30 48.51 -20.31
CA ARG A 300 15.42 47.63 -20.71
C ARG A 300 15.31 47.20 -22.17
N GLY A 301 14.12 46.80 -22.60
CA GLY A 301 13.84 46.44 -23.99
C GLY A 301 14.12 47.59 -24.97
N ILE A 302 13.77 48.83 -24.60
CA ILE A 302 14.10 50.02 -25.39
C ILE A 302 15.62 50.23 -25.48
N PHE A 303 16.34 50.21 -24.37
CA PHE A 303 17.78 50.45 -24.37
C PHE A 303 18.55 49.35 -25.09
N ILE A 304 18.20 48.08 -24.87
CA ILE A 304 18.81 46.96 -25.58
C ILE A 304 18.47 47.02 -27.07
N GLY A 305 17.21 47.24 -27.41
CA GLY A 305 16.74 47.27 -28.79
C GLY A 305 17.27 48.45 -29.60
N ILE A 306 17.41 49.62 -28.98
CA ILE A 306 17.86 50.85 -29.65
C ILE A 306 19.37 51.00 -29.55
N THR A 307 19.97 50.84 -28.37
CA THR A 307 21.40 51.12 -28.15
C THR A 307 22.29 49.89 -28.14
N GLY A 308 21.72 48.68 -28.17
CA GLY A 308 22.47 47.42 -28.14
C GLY A 308 23.08 47.07 -26.77
N ARG A 309 22.77 47.84 -25.72
CA ARG A 309 23.31 47.66 -24.36
C ARG A 309 22.22 47.74 -23.29
N GLU A 310 22.51 47.17 -22.13
CA GLU A 310 21.69 47.37 -20.93
C GLU A 310 21.80 48.83 -20.43
N PRO A 311 20.69 49.44 -19.99
CA PRO A 311 20.70 50.73 -19.31
C PRO A 311 21.36 50.63 -17.93
N ASP A 312 22.11 51.66 -17.55
CA ASP A 312 22.69 51.72 -16.21
C ASP A 312 21.65 52.05 -15.12
N ALA A 313 22.06 51.98 -13.86
CA ALA A 313 21.17 52.20 -12.72
C ALA A 313 20.54 53.62 -12.71
N ASN A 314 21.26 54.64 -13.18
CA ASN A 314 20.75 56.00 -13.27
C ASN A 314 19.79 56.14 -14.46
N GLU A 315 20.03 55.44 -15.56
CA GLU A 315 19.16 55.40 -16.73
C GLU A 315 17.85 54.66 -16.44
N LEU A 316 17.89 53.57 -15.66
CA LEU A 316 16.69 52.89 -15.18
C LEU A 316 15.89 53.78 -14.22
N ALA A 317 16.54 54.35 -13.21
CA ALA A 317 15.89 55.19 -12.20
C ALA A 317 15.22 56.45 -12.82
N ASN A 318 15.78 57.00 -13.89
CA ASN A 318 15.25 58.19 -14.55
C ASN A 318 14.13 57.92 -15.56
N ASN A 319 14.02 56.71 -16.10
CA ASN A 319 13.06 56.40 -17.18
C ASN A 319 11.87 55.54 -16.73
N ILE A 320 12.04 54.68 -15.73
CA ILE A 320 10.95 53.83 -15.20
C ILE A 320 9.75 54.64 -14.68
N PRO A 321 9.94 55.73 -13.89
CA PRO A 321 8.79 56.49 -13.36
C PRO A 321 8.00 57.25 -14.42
N LYS A 322 8.53 57.34 -15.65
CA LYS A 322 7.93 58.11 -16.75
C LYS A 322 7.01 57.28 -17.63
N ILE A 323 6.86 55.97 -17.39
CA ILE A 323 6.02 55.09 -18.20
C ILE A 323 4.82 54.66 -17.38
N SER A 324 3.70 55.36 -17.56
CA SER A 324 2.40 54.96 -17.01
C SER A 324 1.32 54.76 -18.08
N SER A 325 1.63 55.12 -19.33
CA SER A 325 0.76 54.97 -20.49
C SER A 325 1.52 54.77 -21.79
N ALA A 326 0.84 54.30 -22.83
CA ALA A 326 1.40 54.10 -24.17
C ALA A 326 1.97 55.39 -24.79
N THR A 327 1.36 56.55 -24.51
CA THR A 327 1.82 57.85 -25.02
C THR A 327 3.14 58.26 -24.38
N GLU A 328 3.34 58.01 -23.10
CA GLU A 328 4.58 58.35 -22.39
C GLU A 328 5.72 57.36 -22.73
N PHE A 329 5.38 56.10 -22.98
CA PHE A 329 6.30 55.09 -23.52
C PHE A 329 6.95 55.53 -24.85
N GLN A 330 6.17 56.14 -25.74
CA GLN A 330 6.69 56.68 -27.01
C GLN A 330 7.65 57.87 -26.80
N HIS A 331 7.46 58.68 -25.76
CA HIS A 331 8.38 59.79 -25.45
C HIS A 331 9.73 59.29 -24.93
N VAL A 332 9.75 58.22 -24.13
CA VAL A 332 11.01 57.59 -23.64
C VAL A 332 11.81 57.00 -24.81
N ILE A 333 11.15 56.37 -25.79
CA ILE A 333 11.80 55.88 -27.02
C ILE A 333 12.48 57.03 -27.77
N ALA A 334 11.80 58.17 -27.93
CA ALA A 334 12.33 59.33 -28.65
C ALA A 334 13.57 59.95 -27.95
N ASP A 335 13.60 59.97 -26.62
CA ASP A 335 14.72 60.48 -25.84
C ASP A 335 15.95 59.56 -25.88
N VAL A 336 15.75 58.24 -25.91
CA VAL A 336 16.83 57.25 -26.06
C VAL A 336 17.44 57.31 -27.46
N LEU A 337 16.62 57.48 -28.51
CA LEU A 337 17.09 57.64 -29.89
C LEU A 337 17.98 58.87 -30.09
N LYS A 338 17.68 60.00 -29.42
CA LYS A 338 18.49 61.23 -29.50
C LYS A 338 19.91 61.04 -28.95
N LYS A 339 20.12 60.12 -28.00
CA LYS A 339 21.45 59.83 -27.43
C LYS A 339 22.31 58.95 -28.34
N MET A 340 21.72 58.25 -29.31
CA MET A 340 22.41 57.29 -30.17
C MET A 340 23.24 57.95 -31.30
N ILE A 341 22.95 59.21 -31.65
CA ILE A 341 23.59 59.95 -32.76
C ILE A 341 25.06 60.33 -32.45
N VAL A 342 25.53 60.17 -31.21
CA VAL A 342 26.86 60.65 -30.78
C VAL A 342 27.95 59.55 -30.72
N ILE A 343 27.61 58.25 -30.84
CA ILE A 343 28.56 57.16 -30.54
C ILE A 343 28.59 56.08 -31.65
N SER A 344 28.59 56.47 -32.93
CA SER A 344 28.72 55.53 -34.05
C SER A 344 29.85 55.91 -34.99
N ILE A 345 31.08 55.93 -34.49
CA ILE A 345 32.29 55.73 -35.30
C ILE A 345 33.31 54.95 -34.45
N ASN A 346 33.31 53.62 -34.52
CA ASN A 346 34.52 52.79 -34.65
C ASN A 346 34.26 51.30 -34.36
N ALA A 347 35.06 50.49 -35.05
CA ALA A 347 35.29 49.05 -34.89
C ALA A 347 34.35 48.11 -35.66
N ALA A 348 34.87 47.74 -36.83
CA ALA A 348 34.39 46.77 -37.78
C ALA A 348 34.77 45.31 -37.39
N ARG A 349 34.05 44.38 -38.03
CA ARG A 349 34.45 43.01 -38.47
C ARG A 349 34.64 41.92 -37.41
N ASN A 350 33.79 40.89 -37.46
CA ASN A 350 34.13 39.67 -38.21
C ASN A 350 32.91 38.75 -38.47
N GLU A 351 32.89 38.24 -39.70
CA GLU A 351 32.21 37.06 -40.26
C GLU A 351 32.54 35.79 -39.43
N GLU A 352 31.88 34.63 -39.45
CA GLU A 352 30.80 33.98 -40.19
C GLU A 352 30.51 32.68 -39.42
N ALA A 353 29.25 32.24 -39.28
CA ALA A 353 28.89 30.82 -39.15
C ALA A 353 27.38 30.64 -39.35
N LYS A 354 27.00 30.23 -40.57
CA LYS A 354 25.66 29.77 -40.92
C LYS A 354 25.46 28.35 -40.38
N LEU A 355 24.36 28.11 -39.69
CA LEU A 355 23.72 26.79 -39.63
C LEU A 355 22.23 26.99 -39.92
N SER A 356 21.84 26.63 -41.13
CA SER A 356 20.48 26.52 -41.61
C SER A 356 19.86 25.21 -41.16
N TYR A 357 18.71 25.24 -40.48
CA TYR A 357 17.59 24.31 -40.69
C TYR A 357 16.35 24.88 -39.98
N ASP A 358 15.25 24.95 -40.72
CA ASP A 358 13.93 25.38 -40.27
C ASP A 358 13.44 24.59 -39.04
N ILE A 359 13.19 25.30 -37.94
CA ILE A 359 12.28 24.85 -36.87
C ILE A 359 11.24 25.96 -36.70
N ALA A 360 10.31 26.00 -37.66
CA ALA A 360 9.13 26.84 -37.64
C ALA A 360 7.88 25.97 -37.50
N SER A 361 7.75 25.27 -36.38
CA SER A 361 6.46 24.80 -35.83
C SER A 361 6.70 24.06 -34.52
N ALA A 362 6.01 24.49 -33.46
CA ALA A 362 6.02 23.93 -32.10
C ALA A 362 7.22 24.31 -31.20
N VAL A 363 7.25 25.58 -30.77
CA VAL A 363 7.88 25.95 -29.49
C VAL A 363 6.87 26.80 -28.73
N THR A 364 6.25 26.23 -27.70
CA THR A 364 5.59 27.06 -26.68
C THR A 364 6.69 27.46 -25.69
N PRO A 365 7.03 28.76 -25.55
CA PRO A 365 8.09 29.16 -24.64
C PRO A 365 7.61 28.95 -23.19
N LEU A 366 8.21 28.01 -22.47
CA LEU A 366 8.24 28.04 -21.00
C LEU A 366 9.26 29.10 -20.59
N SER A 367 8.85 30.37 -20.61
CA SER A 367 9.61 31.48 -20.05
C SER A 367 9.66 31.32 -18.54
N ASP A 368 10.81 30.94 -17.97
CA ASP A 368 11.18 31.27 -16.57
C ASP A 368 12.61 30.85 -16.13
N TRP A 369 13.50 30.41 -17.02
CA TRP A 369 14.90 30.13 -16.66
C TRP A 369 15.88 31.08 -17.36
N LYS A 370 16.02 32.29 -16.82
CA LYS A 370 17.20 33.14 -17.03
C LYS A 370 17.69 33.64 -15.68
N ILE A 371 18.68 32.96 -15.10
CA ILE A 371 19.49 33.49 -13.99
C ILE A 371 20.96 33.13 -14.24
N SER A 372 21.79 34.16 -14.40
CA SER A 372 23.27 34.12 -14.55
C SER A 372 23.80 33.47 -15.84
N ASP A 373 25.12 33.38 -16.02
CA ASP A 373 25.88 32.92 -17.22
C ASP A 373 25.56 31.48 -17.70
N THR A 374 24.44 30.91 -17.25
CA THR A 374 23.97 29.56 -17.49
C THR A 374 22.47 29.59 -17.81
N SER A 375 22.00 28.97 -18.90
CA SER A 375 20.58 28.95 -19.28
C SER A 375 20.12 27.59 -19.80
N ILE A 376 18.92 27.16 -19.40
CA ILE A 376 18.27 25.92 -19.85
C ILE A 376 16.94 26.29 -20.51
N ILE A 377 16.69 25.75 -21.70
CA ILE A 377 15.45 25.94 -22.46
C ILE A 377 14.92 24.56 -22.79
N LEU A 378 13.77 24.20 -22.23
CA LEU A 378 13.07 22.97 -22.60
C LEU A 378 12.41 23.18 -23.97
N THR A 379 12.61 22.25 -24.90
CA THR A 379 12.09 22.39 -26.27
C THR A 379 10.86 21.53 -26.49
N ASP A 380 11.03 20.21 -26.54
CA ASP A 380 9.95 19.26 -26.85
C ASP A 380 9.88 18.13 -25.83
N GLY A 381 8.67 17.56 -25.65
CA GLY A 381 8.46 16.34 -24.86
C GLY A 381 8.56 16.50 -23.35
N PHE A 382 8.61 17.73 -22.82
CA PHE A 382 8.48 18.00 -21.40
C PHE A 382 7.10 18.59 -21.07
N TYR A 383 6.53 18.16 -19.95
CA TYR A 383 5.23 18.60 -19.44
C TYR A 383 5.41 19.59 -18.28
N SER A 384 4.38 20.43 -18.06
CA SER A 384 4.28 21.53 -17.08
C SER A 384 5.12 21.38 -15.80
N LYS A 385 5.72 22.50 -15.35
CA LYS A 385 6.53 22.60 -14.12
C LYS A 385 5.70 22.27 -12.87
N GLU A 386 6.14 21.26 -12.15
CA GLU A 386 5.75 21.01 -10.75
C GLU A 386 6.84 21.57 -9.83
N SER A 387 6.63 21.58 -8.51
CA SER A 387 7.45 22.22 -7.48
C SER A 387 8.92 21.74 -7.42
N GLY A 388 9.73 22.07 -8.44
CA GLY A 388 11.16 21.76 -8.56
C GLY A 388 11.58 20.88 -9.76
N PHE A 389 10.65 20.38 -10.57
CA PHE A 389 10.95 19.46 -11.67
C PHE A 389 9.95 19.52 -12.82
N VAL A 390 10.27 18.83 -13.91
CA VAL A 390 9.39 18.60 -15.07
C VAL A 390 9.26 17.12 -15.37
N TRP A 391 8.09 16.74 -15.87
CA TRP A 391 7.84 15.39 -16.38
C TRP A 391 8.22 15.29 -17.85
N SER A 392 8.71 14.11 -18.26
CA SER A 392 9.10 13.83 -19.64
C SER A 392 8.19 12.79 -20.30
N ALA A 393 7.92 12.99 -21.58
CA ALA A 393 7.47 11.95 -22.50
C ALA A 393 8.61 10.96 -22.80
N ALA A 394 8.33 9.90 -23.57
CA ALA A 394 9.35 8.93 -23.99
C ALA A 394 10.48 9.56 -24.81
N LYS A 395 10.23 10.66 -25.52
CA LYS A 395 11.26 11.46 -26.19
C LYS A 395 11.13 12.91 -25.76
N SER A 396 12.23 13.52 -25.36
CA SER A 396 12.26 14.92 -24.94
C SER A 396 13.59 15.59 -25.26
N SER A 397 13.61 16.91 -25.28
CA SER A 397 14.81 17.68 -25.63
C SER A 397 14.89 19.02 -24.92
N LEU A 398 16.12 19.48 -24.70
CA LEU A 398 16.42 20.79 -24.14
C LEU A 398 17.67 21.41 -24.79
N ILE A 399 17.77 22.73 -24.73
CA ILE A 399 18.98 23.49 -25.05
C ILE A 399 19.58 23.97 -23.73
N ALA A 400 20.89 23.83 -23.60
CA ALA A 400 21.59 24.20 -22.39
C ALA A 400 22.89 24.94 -22.67
N ASN A 401 23.12 26.01 -21.93
CA ASN A 401 24.29 26.87 -22.06
C ASN A 401 24.93 27.06 -20.68
N GLY A 402 26.24 26.97 -20.59
CA GLY A 402 27.02 27.07 -19.35
C GLY A 402 27.20 25.74 -18.60
N ASN A 403 27.59 25.83 -17.32
CA ASN A 403 27.90 24.68 -16.47
C ASN A 403 26.82 24.49 -15.40
N PHE A 404 26.11 23.37 -15.41
CA PHE A 404 25.08 23.06 -14.42
C PHE A 404 24.85 21.55 -14.28
N SER A 405 24.12 21.16 -13.23
CA SER A 405 23.68 19.78 -12.99
C SER A 405 22.16 19.69 -13.13
N VAL A 406 21.67 18.62 -13.74
CA VAL A 406 20.26 18.22 -13.69
C VAL A 406 20.15 16.81 -13.12
N TYR A 407 19.03 16.47 -12.49
CA TYR A 407 18.86 15.18 -11.83
C TYR A 407 17.69 14.42 -12.43
N LEU A 408 17.89 13.14 -12.73
CA LEU A 408 16.95 12.32 -13.50
C LEU A 408 16.41 11.16 -12.65
N SER A 409 15.09 11.05 -12.47
CA SER A 409 14.43 9.99 -11.67
C SER A 409 13.18 9.44 -12.35
N CYS A 410 12.60 8.35 -11.85
CA CYS A 410 11.30 7.84 -12.31
C CYS A 410 10.50 7.25 -11.15
N ASN A 411 9.40 7.88 -10.75
CA ASN A 411 8.61 7.45 -9.59
C ASN A 411 7.63 6.30 -9.85
N TYR A 412 7.57 5.81 -11.09
CA TYR A 412 6.61 4.80 -11.53
C TYR A 412 7.35 3.57 -12.08
N LEU A 413 8.18 2.95 -11.25
CA LEU A 413 8.78 1.64 -11.56
C LEU A 413 8.18 0.57 -10.65
N SER A 414 7.71 -0.51 -11.26
CA SER A 414 7.30 -1.71 -10.53
C SER A 414 8.52 -2.39 -9.90
N PRO A 415 8.37 -3.19 -8.83
CA PRO A 415 9.49 -3.95 -8.27
C PRO A 415 10.19 -4.82 -9.33
N GLY A 416 11.48 -4.58 -9.54
CA GLY A 416 12.29 -5.29 -10.54
C GLY A 416 12.23 -4.73 -11.97
N GLU A 417 11.38 -3.72 -12.23
CA GLU A 417 11.31 -3.02 -13.51
C GLU A 417 12.53 -2.11 -13.69
N LYS A 418 13.06 -2.07 -14.91
CA LYS A 418 14.15 -1.18 -15.31
C LYS A 418 13.69 -0.31 -16.46
N ARG A 419 14.19 0.93 -16.50
CA ARG A 419 13.95 1.90 -17.56
C ARG A 419 15.26 2.48 -18.03
N TYR A 420 15.47 2.50 -19.34
CA TYR A 420 16.71 2.91 -19.97
C TYR A 420 16.50 4.24 -20.68
N ILE A 421 17.22 5.27 -20.22
CA ILE A 421 17.18 6.61 -20.80
C ILE A 421 18.48 6.87 -21.56
N SER A 422 18.40 6.89 -22.88
CA SER A 422 19.48 7.37 -23.74
C SER A 422 19.50 8.90 -23.74
N ILE A 423 20.68 9.47 -23.56
CA ILE A 423 20.95 10.91 -23.53
C ILE A 423 22.00 11.20 -24.59
N ASP A 424 21.72 12.13 -25.49
CA ASP A 424 22.57 12.49 -26.63
C ASP A 424 22.72 14.02 -26.68
N ASP A 425 23.95 14.52 -26.59
CA ASP A 425 24.25 15.96 -26.62
C ASP A 425 24.76 16.46 -27.98
N GLY A 426 24.72 15.59 -29.00
CA GLY A 426 25.23 15.85 -30.35
C GLY A 426 26.68 15.38 -30.58
N ASP A 427 27.49 15.28 -29.53
CA ASP A 427 28.88 14.80 -29.60
C ASP A 427 29.02 13.39 -29.01
N GLN A 428 28.26 13.09 -27.96
CA GLN A 428 28.31 11.85 -27.21
C GLN A 428 26.91 11.38 -26.84
N SER A 429 26.72 10.06 -26.83
CA SER A 429 25.53 9.44 -26.28
C SER A 429 25.88 8.47 -25.16
N PHE A 430 25.10 8.52 -24.08
CA PHE A 430 25.21 7.60 -22.95
C PHE A 430 23.81 7.15 -22.51
N THR A 431 23.72 6.01 -21.85
CA THR A 431 22.45 5.46 -21.36
C THR A 431 22.47 5.39 -19.84
N VAL A 432 21.45 5.96 -19.22
CA VAL A 432 21.19 5.87 -17.77
C VAL A 432 20.13 4.79 -17.54
N THR A 433 20.40 3.87 -16.62
CA THR A 433 19.42 2.84 -16.22
C THR A 433 18.79 3.25 -14.90
N LEU A 434 17.46 3.36 -14.89
CA LEU A 434 16.63 3.59 -13.70
C LEU A 434 16.01 2.25 -13.30
N ASP A 435 16.39 1.71 -12.15
CA ASP A 435 15.92 0.40 -11.65
C ASP A 435 15.34 0.45 -10.22
N ASP A 436 15.12 1.67 -9.70
CA ASP A 436 14.46 1.95 -8.42
C ASP A 436 13.59 3.20 -8.58
N ALA A 437 12.31 3.11 -8.20
CA ALA A 437 11.34 4.20 -8.27
C ALA A 437 11.71 5.43 -7.42
N TYR A 438 12.77 5.31 -6.61
CA TYR A 438 13.26 6.34 -5.72
C TYR A 438 14.74 6.69 -5.98
N SER A 439 15.30 6.20 -7.09
CA SER A 439 16.64 6.56 -7.54
C SER A 439 16.63 7.86 -8.35
N CYS A 440 17.73 8.61 -8.27
CA CYS A 440 17.92 9.81 -9.07
C CYS A 440 19.38 9.92 -9.52
N HIS A 441 19.62 10.25 -10.78
CA HIS A 441 20.94 10.31 -11.38
C HIS A 441 21.33 11.75 -11.70
N GLU A 442 22.45 12.21 -11.17
CA GLU A 442 23.01 13.51 -11.51
C GLU A 442 23.67 13.47 -12.90
N ILE A 443 23.26 14.40 -13.76
CA ILE A 443 23.83 14.63 -15.09
C ILE A 443 24.52 15.99 -15.08
N LYS A 444 25.85 15.98 -15.21
CA LYS A 444 26.67 17.20 -15.24
C LYS A 444 26.86 17.66 -16.67
N ILE A 445 26.35 18.84 -16.99
CA ILE A 445 26.52 19.46 -18.29
C ILE A 445 27.58 20.54 -18.13
N ARG A 446 28.69 20.38 -18.87
CA ARG A 446 29.81 21.32 -18.88
C ARG A 446 30.04 21.78 -20.30
N SER A 447 29.65 23.00 -20.63
CA SER A 447 29.85 23.53 -21.97
C SER A 447 30.07 25.04 -21.98
N GLN A 448 31.02 25.47 -22.81
CA GLN A 448 31.29 26.87 -23.13
C GLN A 448 30.40 27.39 -24.28
N LEU A 449 29.68 26.48 -24.95
CA LEU A 449 28.75 26.74 -26.06
C LEU A 449 27.39 26.10 -25.76
N SER A 450 26.32 26.65 -26.32
CA SER A 450 24.99 26.05 -26.20
C SER A 450 24.96 24.64 -26.81
N LYS A 451 24.51 23.64 -26.04
CA LYS A 451 24.30 22.25 -26.48
C LYS A 451 22.81 21.93 -26.60
N PHE A 452 22.46 21.17 -27.62
CA PHE A 452 21.13 20.58 -27.80
C PHE A 452 21.16 19.15 -27.29
N ILE A 453 20.43 18.86 -26.22
CA ILE A 453 20.44 17.57 -25.52
C ILE A 453 19.10 16.87 -25.74
N ARG A 454 19.15 15.62 -26.20
CA ARG A 454 18.00 14.77 -26.47
C ARG A 454 17.97 13.62 -25.47
N PHE A 455 16.78 13.28 -25.01
CA PHE A 455 16.51 12.15 -24.15
C PHE A 455 15.56 11.18 -24.87
N SER A 456 15.81 9.88 -24.73
CA SER A 456 14.96 8.81 -25.26
C SER A 456 14.84 7.67 -24.25
N SER A 457 13.63 7.47 -23.75
CA SER A 457 13.24 6.37 -22.86
C SER A 457 12.76 5.17 -23.66
N ASP A 458 13.05 3.96 -23.19
CA ASP A 458 12.52 2.71 -23.73
C ASP A 458 11.09 2.38 -23.27
N GLY A 459 10.53 3.18 -22.35
CA GLY A 459 9.15 3.05 -21.90
C GLY A 459 8.57 4.32 -21.26
N SER A 460 7.24 4.35 -21.15
CA SER A 460 6.46 5.33 -20.42
C SER A 460 5.28 4.65 -19.75
N ILE A 461 4.72 5.28 -18.71
CA ILE A 461 3.56 4.76 -17.99
C ILE A 461 2.57 5.89 -17.77
N SER A 462 1.29 5.57 -17.96
CA SER A 462 0.17 6.39 -17.47
C SER A 462 -0.15 6.07 -16.01
N PRO A 463 0.04 7.00 -15.04
CA PRO A 463 -0.27 6.75 -13.63
C PRO A 463 -1.73 6.34 -13.39
N GLN A 464 -2.66 6.83 -14.21
CA GLN A 464 -4.07 6.43 -14.18
C GLN A 464 -4.26 4.96 -14.53
N SER A 465 -3.52 4.43 -15.50
CA SER A 465 -3.59 3.01 -15.89
C SER A 465 -3.15 2.06 -14.77
N LEU A 466 -2.29 2.55 -13.85
CA LEU A 466 -1.85 1.82 -12.67
C LEU A 466 -2.69 2.13 -11.41
N GLY A 467 -3.71 2.99 -11.51
CA GLY A 467 -4.52 3.41 -10.37
C GLY A 467 -3.74 4.23 -9.31
N LEU A 468 -2.64 4.87 -9.71
CA LEU A 468 -1.75 5.62 -8.83
C LEU A 468 -2.11 7.10 -8.72
N SER A 469 -2.68 7.69 -9.77
CA SER A 469 -3.22 9.05 -9.74
C SER A 469 -4.29 9.23 -10.83
N SER A 470 -4.92 10.41 -10.88
CA SER A 470 -5.82 10.78 -11.98
C SER A 470 -5.08 11.26 -13.23
N ASP A 471 -3.75 11.27 -13.24
CA ASP A 471 -2.93 11.69 -14.38
C ASP A 471 -2.89 10.60 -15.45
N ASN A 472 -3.39 10.92 -16.64
CA ASN A 472 -3.50 9.99 -17.75
C ASN A 472 -2.34 10.10 -18.76
N ARG A 473 -1.40 11.03 -18.55
CA ARG A 473 -0.27 11.27 -19.46
C ARG A 473 0.70 10.09 -19.43
N GLU A 474 1.33 9.82 -20.57
CA GLU A 474 2.41 8.84 -20.68
C GLU A 474 3.72 9.42 -20.14
N LEU A 475 4.05 9.09 -18.90
CA LEU A 475 5.20 9.64 -18.17
C LEU A 475 6.39 8.67 -18.21
N ALA A 476 7.50 9.12 -18.78
CA ALA A 476 8.72 8.33 -18.89
C ALA A 476 9.66 8.51 -17.68
N PHE A 477 10.01 9.75 -17.35
CA PHE A 477 10.92 10.10 -16.25
C PHE A 477 10.70 11.57 -15.81
N GLN A 478 11.32 11.95 -14.71
CA GLN A 478 11.36 13.31 -14.15
C GLN A 478 12.75 13.91 -14.34
N LEU A 479 12.80 15.20 -14.68
CA LEU A 479 14.02 15.98 -14.72
C LEU A 479 13.93 17.13 -13.71
N TRP A 480 14.80 17.10 -12.71
CA TRP A 480 14.92 18.07 -11.65
C TRP A 480 16.06 19.04 -11.95
N PHE A 481 15.83 20.32 -11.67
CA PHE A 481 16.84 21.36 -11.92
C PHE A 481 17.51 21.88 -10.65
N ASP A 482 17.00 21.44 -9.49
CA ASP A 482 17.63 21.52 -8.18
C ASP A 482 17.74 20.09 -7.62
N ILE A 483 18.54 19.88 -6.56
CA ILE A 483 18.63 18.56 -5.90
C ILE A 483 17.22 18.15 -5.45
N PRO A 484 16.66 17.02 -5.93
CA PRO A 484 15.34 16.57 -5.52
C PRO A 484 15.32 16.37 -4.00
N LEU A 485 14.33 16.95 -3.30
CA LEU A 485 14.27 16.92 -1.83
C LEU A 485 14.04 15.52 -1.24
N SER A 486 13.77 14.49 -2.04
CA SER A 486 13.28 13.21 -1.49
C SER A 486 13.81 11.87 -2.06
N HIS A 487 14.65 11.75 -3.10
CA HIS A 487 14.85 10.42 -3.72
C HIS A 487 16.22 10.23 -4.41
N TYR A 488 17.29 9.81 -3.72
CA TYR A 488 18.55 9.29 -4.32
C TYR A 488 19.26 8.28 -3.40
N ILE A 489 19.88 7.22 -3.97
CA ILE A 489 21.03 6.45 -3.43
C ILE A 489 22.00 5.99 -4.54
N SER A 490 23.31 6.20 -4.32
CA SER A 490 24.34 5.18 -4.61
C SER A 490 24.98 4.78 -3.30
N ASN A 491 25.09 3.48 -3.00
CA ASN A 491 25.82 3.00 -1.83
C ASN A 491 27.32 3.10 -2.13
N ILE A 492 28.00 4.05 -1.48
CA ILE A 492 29.47 4.14 -1.47
C ILE A 492 29.96 3.37 -0.24
N PRO A 493 30.97 2.49 -0.35
CA PRO A 493 31.59 1.90 0.83
C PRO A 493 32.32 3.00 1.63
N VAL A 494 31.87 3.25 2.86
CA VAL A 494 32.40 4.31 3.72
C VAL A 494 33.48 3.76 4.67
N SER A 495 34.69 4.31 4.57
CA SER A 495 35.75 4.20 5.58
C SER A 495 35.51 5.18 6.74
N VAL A 496 35.57 4.68 7.98
CA VAL A 496 35.16 5.38 9.21
C VAL A 496 36.27 6.27 9.77
N GLY A 497 35.93 7.53 10.09
CA GLY A 497 36.73 8.44 10.89
C GLY A 497 36.03 8.79 12.21
N SER A 498 36.70 8.43 13.30
CA SER A 498 36.51 8.72 14.75
C SER A 498 35.21 9.37 15.26
N ALA A 499 34.54 8.63 16.15
CA ALA A 499 33.52 9.03 17.14
C ALA A 499 32.25 9.67 16.55
N GLN A 500 31.27 8.82 16.21
CA GLN A 500 30.02 9.28 15.60
C GLN A 500 28.82 8.86 16.45
N THR A 501 28.24 9.84 17.15
CA THR A 501 26.91 9.79 17.75
C THR A 501 25.91 9.12 16.81
N LEU A 502 25.14 8.15 17.31
CA LEU A 502 24.04 7.56 16.56
C LEU A 502 22.81 8.48 16.64
N LEU A 503 22.31 8.92 15.49
CA LEU A 503 21.13 9.79 15.43
C LEU A 503 19.89 8.92 15.18
N CYS A 504 19.01 8.82 16.17
CA CYS A 504 17.71 8.16 16.09
C CYS A 504 16.67 9.18 15.60
N ILE A 505 16.16 9.00 14.39
CA ILE A 505 15.43 10.03 13.64
C ILE A 505 14.04 9.54 13.24
N PHE A 506 13.04 10.40 13.41
CA PHE A 506 11.63 10.11 13.13
C PHE A 506 10.89 11.33 12.57
N ASP A 507 9.80 11.10 11.82
CA ASP A 507 8.86 12.15 11.38
C ASP A 507 7.46 11.98 11.97
N ALA A 508 7.14 10.79 12.48
CA ALA A 508 5.81 10.46 12.98
C ALA A 508 5.87 9.82 14.37
N LYS A 509 4.76 9.89 15.12
CA LYS A 509 4.66 9.29 16.45
C LYS A 509 4.95 7.78 16.44
N LYS A 510 4.40 7.05 15.49
CA LYS A 510 4.63 5.60 15.35
C LYS A 510 6.11 5.26 15.14
N GLU A 511 6.82 6.07 14.35
CA GLU A 511 8.27 5.94 14.15
C GLU A 511 9.01 6.17 15.48
N ALA A 512 8.67 7.26 16.18
CA ALA A 512 9.27 7.58 17.47
C ALA A 512 9.04 6.47 18.51
N ASP A 513 7.81 5.97 18.63
CA ASP A 513 7.44 4.92 19.59
C ASP A 513 8.19 3.60 19.30
N SER A 514 8.50 3.31 18.02
CA SER A 514 9.27 2.12 17.65
C SER A 514 10.78 2.25 17.91
N LEU A 515 11.35 3.44 17.72
CA LEU A 515 12.79 3.69 17.87
C LEU A 515 13.20 3.99 19.32
N ARG A 516 12.29 4.52 20.13
CA ARG A 516 12.57 4.96 21.51
C ARG A 516 13.17 3.86 22.40
N PRO A 517 12.65 2.61 22.41
CA PRO A 517 13.25 1.56 23.24
C PRO A 517 14.69 1.21 22.81
N ILE A 518 14.99 1.29 21.50
CA ILE A 518 16.35 1.06 20.99
C ILE A 518 17.27 2.19 21.47
N PHE A 519 16.81 3.44 21.36
CA PHE A 519 17.52 4.63 21.85
C PHE A 519 17.79 4.56 23.35
N GLU A 520 16.77 4.30 24.17
CA GLU A 520 16.92 4.18 25.62
C GLU A 520 17.91 3.07 25.97
N ARG A 521 17.83 1.93 25.28
CA ARG A 521 18.76 0.82 25.48
C ARG A 521 20.21 1.16 25.09
N LEU A 522 20.43 1.95 24.04
CA LEU A 522 21.75 2.47 23.69
C LEU A 522 22.34 3.34 24.80
N ILE A 523 21.54 4.25 25.36
CA ILE A 523 21.96 5.12 26.46
C ILE A 523 22.27 4.32 27.72
N GLU A 524 21.42 3.35 28.08
CA GLU A 524 21.64 2.45 29.22
C GLU A 524 22.96 1.69 29.13
N LEU A 525 23.32 1.23 27.93
CA LEU A 525 24.56 0.52 27.65
C LEU A 525 25.77 1.45 27.46
N GLY A 526 25.59 2.77 27.63
CA GLY A 526 26.66 3.76 27.61
C GLY A 526 27.10 4.21 26.22
N TYR A 527 26.29 4.00 25.19
CA TYR A 527 26.54 4.51 23.83
C TYR A 527 26.08 5.96 23.69
N THR A 528 26.78 6.72 22.84
CA THR A 528 26.37 8.08 22.49
C THR A 528 25.31 8.04 21.39
N ALA A 529 24.08 8.40 21.72
CA ALA A 529 22.98 8.51 20.78
C ALA A 529 22.16 9.79 21.05
N GLU A 530 21.47 10.27 20.02
CA GLU A 530 20.56 11.42 20.10
C GLU A 530 19.21 11.05 19.49
N PHE A 531 18.12 11.63 20.00
CA PHE A 531 16.75 11.32 19.57
C PHE A 531 16.03 12.59 19.14
N MET A 532 15.75 12.74 17.84
CA MET A 532 15.22 14.00 17.29
C MET A 532 14.43 13.82 16.01
N ASP A 533 13.65 14.83 15.63
CA ASP A 533 12.97 14.83 14.33
C ASP A 533 13.93 15.07 13.16
N THR A 534 13.49 14.76 11.95
CA THR A 534 14.34 14.84 10.75
C THR A 534 14.90 16.22 10.46
N ASN A 535 14.13 17.30 10.67
CA ASN A 535 14.61 18.65 10.38
C ASN A 535 15.69 19.06 11.39
N THR A 536 15.45 18.77 12.68
CA THR A 536 16.43 18.98 13.74
C THR A 536 17.71 18.19 13.48
N ALA A 537 17.62 16.96 12.96
CA ALA A 537 18.78 16.16 12.59
C ALA A 537 19.61 16.78 11.46
N ILE A 538 18.95 17.31 10.42
CA ILE A 538 19.63 18.00 9.32
C ILE A 538 20.40 19.23 9.84
N ASP A 539 19.75 20.03 10.69
CA ASP A 539 20.38 21.21 11.29
C ASP A 539 21.52 20.82 12.23
N TYR A 540 21.36 19.75 13.00
CA TYR A 540 22.41 19.19 13.86
C TYR A 540 23.64 18.76 13.05
N VAL A 541 23.44 18.00 11.96
CA VAL A 541 24.54 17.54 11.09
C VAL A 541 25.27 18.72 10.48
N LYS A 542 24.55 19.71 9.95
CA LYS A 542 25.13 20.92 9.35
C LYS A 542 25.88 21.77 10.38
N LYS A 543 25.27 22.03 11.53
CA LYS A 543 25.85 22.88 12.58
C LYS A 543 27.12 22.28 13.18
N ASN A 544 27.17 20.95 13.32
CA ASN A 544 28.31 20.25 13.89
C ASN A 544 29.35 19.81 12.85
N ASN A 545 29.20 20.19 11.57
CA ASN A 545 30.06 19.77 10.46
C ASN A 545 30.32 18.26 10.44
N ILE A 546 29.27 17.47 10.70
CA ILE A 546 29.36 16.01 10.69
C ILE A 546 29.50 15.56 9.23
N LEU A 547 30.72 15.23 8.82
CA LEU A 547 31.04 14.77 7.45
C LEU A 547 30.38 13.42 7.12
N LEU A 548 30.26 12.56 8.13
CA LEU A 548 29.66 11.23 8.05
C LEU A 548 28.90 10.96 9.35
N GLY A 549 27.62 10.59 9.27
CA GLY A 549 26.79 10.26 10.42
C GLY A 549 26.38 8.78 10.47
N ASN A 550 25.87 8.33 11.61
CA ASN A 550 25.14 7.08 11.73
C ASN A 550 23.67 7.42 12.00
N PHE A 551 22.77 6.95 11.14
CA PHE A 551 21.36 7.30 11.18
C PHE A 551 20.53 6.04 11.43
N LEU A 552 19.84 5.99 12.57
CA LEU A 552 18.80 4.99 12.85
C LEU A 552 17.44 5.60 12.52
N ILE A 553 16.74 4.98 11.56
CA ILE A 553 15.46 5.46 11.02
C ILE A 553 14.46 4.31 10.93
N SER A 554 13.19 4.63 10.78
CA SER A 554 12.13 3.61 10.68
C SER A 554 11.13 3.82 9.54
N SER A 555 11.37 4.77 8.65
CA SER A 555 10.66 4.90 7.38
C SER A 555 11.55 5.44 6.27
N ALA A 556 11.10 5.29 5.02
CA ALA A 556 11.83 5.80 3.86
C ALA A 556 11.87 7.35 3.80
N THR A 557 10.97 8.03 4.51
CA THR A 557 10.84 9.49 4.46
C THR A 557 11.98 10.23 5.18
N PRO A 558 12.36 9.88 6.43
CA PRO A 558 13.56 10.42 7.05
C PRO A 558 14.84 10.16 6.25
N TYR A 559 14.99 8.95 5.69
CA TYR A 559 16.12 8.61 4.81
C TYR A 559 16.27 9.65 3.69
N ALA A 560 15.18 9.80 2.93
CA ALA A 560 15.06 10.70 1.80
C ALA A 560 15.48 12.13 2.16
N LYS A 561 14.88 12.71 3.20
CA LYS A 561 15.14 14.08 3.62
C LYS A 561 16.59 14.31 4.04
N LEU A 562 17.15 13.42 4.87
CA LEU A 562 18.55 13.51 5.33
C LEU A 562 19.51 13.46 4.15
N PHE A 563 19.31 12.47 3.31
CA PHE A 563 20.20 12.21 2.20
C PHE A 563 20.19 13.37 1.17
N ASN A 564 19.03 13.94 0.86
CA ASN A 564 18.95 15.09 -0.06
C ASN A 564 19.43 16.40 0.55
N ALA A 565 19.40 16.53 1.87
CA ALA A 565 20.04 17.63 2.58
C ALA A 565 21.58 17.52 2.60
N GLY A 566 22.16 16.50 1.95
CA GLY A 566 23.60 16.28 1.88
C GLY A 566 24.16 15.50 3.06
N CYS A 567 23.31 14.97 3.95
CA CYS A 567 23.77 14.10 5.03
C CYS A 567 24.29 12.80 4.39
N ARG A 568 25.52 12.41 4.72
CA ARG A 568 26.17 11.19 4.23
C ARG A 568 26.56 10.34 5.44
N GLY A 569 26.63 9.03 5.25
CA GLY A 569 26.95 8.12 6.35
C GLY A 569 26.24 6.78 6.23
N ARG A 570 26.13 6.09 7.36
CA ARG A 570 25.47 4.78 7.45
C ARG A 570 24.01 4.93 7.82
N TYR A 571 23.16 4.17 7.16
CA TYR A 571 21.73 4.14 7.42
C TYR A 571 21.30 2.77 7.91
N ILE A 572 20.69 2.77 9.09
CA ILE A 572 20.14 1.61 9.77
C ILE A 572 18.62 1.77 9.75
N TYR A 573 17.92 0.79 9.21
CA TYR A 573 16.48 0.78 9.15
C TYR A 573 15.91 -0.21 10.15
N ALA A 574 15.02 0.26 11.04
CA ALA A 574 14.26 -0.60 11.94
C ALA A 574 12.77 -0.49 11.62
N GLU A 575 12.08 -1.63 11.50
CA GLU A 575 10.64 -1.60 11.21
C GLU A 575 9.83 -0.86 12.27
N HIS A 576 9.03 0.13 11.84
CA HIS A 576 8.11 0.85 12.72
C HIS A 576 6.80 0.08 12.99
N GLY A 577 6.60 -1.08 12.37
CA GLY A 577 5.41 -1.92 12.59
C GLY A 577 5.64 -3.38 12.19
N VAL A 578 4.82 -4.27 12.75
CA VAL A 578 5.01 -5.72 12.63
C VAL A 578 4.05 -6.40 11.65
N SER A 579 3.33 -5.65 10.82
CA SER A 579 2.43 -6.25 9.80
C SER A 579 3.14 -6.36 8.45
N PRO A 580 3.41 -7.58 7.95
CA PRO A 580 4.08 -7.79 6.66
C PRO A 580 3.13 -7.63 5.46
N LEU A 581 1.92 -7.07 5.60
CA LEU A 581 0.96 -7.06 4.50
C LEU A 581 1.14 -5.90 3.52
N LYS A 582 1.63 -4.75 4.00
CA LYS A 582 1.64 -3.51 3.23
C LYS A 582 2.68 -3.51 2.11
N LYS A 583 2.42 -2.86 0.98
CA LYS A 583 3.29 -2.82 -0.21
C LYS A 583 4.69 -2.32 0.09
N TYR A 584 4.83 -1.32 0.96
CA TYR A 584 6.15 -0.83 1.31
C TYR A 584 7.01 -1.93 1.97
N THR A 585 6.40 -2.92 2.64
CA THR A 585 7.11 -3.95 3.42
C THR A 585 7.88 -4.98 2.59
N TYR A 586 7.84 -4.85 1.27
CA TYR A 586 8.62 -5.65 0.31
C TYR A 586 9.08 -4.82 -0.90
N SER A 587 9.06 -3.48 -0.81
CA SER A 587 9.49 -2.62 -1.91
C SER A 587 11.03 -2.49 -1.96
N PRO A 588 11.62 -2.03 -3.08
CA PRO A 588 13.07 -1.91 -3.24
C PRO A 588 13.77 -0.98 -2.25
N HIS A 589 13.03 -0.19 -1.47
CA HIS A 589 13.61 0.75 -0.52
C HIS A 589 14.47 0.08 0.56
N TYR A 590 14.29 -1.20 0.87
CA TYR A 590 15.16 -1.89 1.84
C TYR A 590 16.61 -2.01 1.36
N ARG A 591 16.84 -2.02 0.04
CA ARG A 591 18.18 -2.20 -0.57
C ARG A 591 19.13 -1.04 -0.26
N ARG A 592 18.59 0.04 0.30
CA ARG A 592 19.20 1.33 0.60
C ARG A 592 20.04 1.38 1.86
N TYR A 593 19.78 0.46 2.78
CA TYR A 593 20.31 0.53 4.13
C TYR A 593 21.51 -0.39 4.28
N ASP A 594 22.44 0.00 5.16
CA ASP A 594 23.61 -0.79 5.52
C ASP A 594 23.21 -1.95 6.43
N LEU A 595 22.16 -1.75 7.24
CA LEU A 595 21.58 -2.73 8.15
C LEU A 595 20.06 -2.58 8.22
N VAL A 596 19.36 -3.70 8.14
CA VAL A 596 17.90 -3.78 8.22
C VAL A 596 17.50 -4.68 9.38
N LEU A 597 16.87 -4.09 10.39
CA LEU A 597 16.39 -4.74 11.60
C LEU A 597 14.92 -5.13 11.43
N LEU A 598 14.67 -6.43 11.28
CA LEU A 598 13.37 -6.99 10.94
C LEU A 598 12.73 -7.73 12.14
N PRO A 599 11.39 -7.66 12.31
CA PRO A 599 10.75 -8.20 13.50
C PRO A 599 10.80 -9.72 13.64
N GLY A 600 10.78 -10.46 12.52
CA GLY A 600 10.66 -11.92 12.54
C GLY A 600 11.24 -12.59 11.31
N VAL A 601 11.41 -13.91 11.39
CA VAL A 601 12.05 -14.71 10.33
C VAL A 601 11.28 -14.68 9.00
N LEU A 602 9.96 -14.49 9.04
CA LEU A 602 9.13 -14.39 7.84
C LEU A 602 9.53 -13.19 6.99
N TRP A 603 9.79 -12.04 7.63
CA TRP A 603 10.22 -10.82 6.96
C TRP A 603 11.55 -11.03 6.25
N THR A 604 12.51 -11.60 6.97
CA THR A 604 13.87 -11.85 6.47
C THR A 604 13.86 -12.83 5.30
N LYS A 605 13.19 -13.98 5.45
CA LYS A 605 13.08 -14.97 4.37
C LYS A 605 12.43 -14.38 3.11
N ARG A 606 11.36 -13.61 3.30
CA ARG A 606 10.66 -12.93 2.20
C ARG A 606 11.53 -11.87 1.51
N LEU A 607 12.18 -11.00 2.26
CA LEU A 607 13.00 -9.94 1.66
C LEU A 607 14.22 -10.52 0.94
N ILE A 608 14.84 -11.58 1.48
CA ILE A 608 15.97 -12.27 0.83
C ILE A 608 15.52 -13.02 -0.42
N SER A 609 14.32 -13.59 -0.46
CA SER A 609 13.82 -14.25 -1.68
C SER A 609 13.58 -13.26 -2.82
N ILE A 610 13.16 -12.03 -2.49
CA ILE A 610 12.95 -10.96 -3.48
C ILE A 610 14.27 -10.25 -3.83
N TYR A 611 15.15 -10.03 -2.84
CA TYR A 611 16.42 -9.31 -2.96
C TYR A 611 17.57 -10.15 -2.34
N PRO A 612 18.12 -11.14 -3.06
CA PRO A 612 19.14 -12.04 -2.52
C PRO A 612 20.40 -11.34 -1.99
N GLU A 613 20.75 -10.16 -2.54
CA GLU A 613 21.89 -9.35 -2.11
C GLU A 613 21.72 -8.69 -0.72
N MET A 614 20.57 -8.88 -0.08
CA MET A 614 20.28 -8.38 1.25
C MET A 614 20.60 -9.36 2.38
N ILE A 615 21.00 -10.60 2.05
CA ILE A 615 21.24 -11.68 3.02
C ILE A 615 22.16 -11.25 4.18
N ASP A 616 23.25 -10.53 3.88
CA ASP A 616 24.23 -10.12 4.88
C ASP A 616 23.80 -8.87 5.67
N ARG A 617 22.74 -8.18 5.25
CA ARG A 617 22.27 -6.90 5.81
C ARG A 617 20.98 -7.01 6.62
N CYS A 618 20.20 -8.08 6.45
CA CYS A 618 18.98 -8.31 7.22
C CYS A 618 19.29 -9.02 8.56
N ARG A 619 18.70 -8.55 9.65
CA ARG A 619 18.79 -9.18 10.99
C ARG A 619 17.40 -9.36 11.57
N VAL A 620 17.12 -10.57 12.09
CA VAL A 620 15.91 -10.83 12.88
C VAL A 620 16.17 -10.35 14.31
N VAL A 621 15.44 -9.33 14.75
CA VAL A 621 15.68 -8.68 16.04
C VAL A 621 14.49 -8.70 16.99
N GLY A 622 13.29 -9.11 16.54
CA GLY A 622 12.09 -8.95 17.35
C GLY A 622 11.51 -7.54 17.27
N TYR A 623 10.63 -7.18 18.21
CA TYR A 623 9.96 -5.89 18.23
C TYR A 623 10.08 -5.18 19.60
N PRO A 624 11.02 -4.23 19.73
CA PRO A 624 11.36 -3.58 21.02
C PRO A 624 10.23 -2.79 21.68
N LYS A 625 9.28 -2.28 20.88
CA LYS A 625 8.15 -1.47 21.37
C LYS A 625 7.27 -2.21 22.39
N LEU A 626 7.13 -3.52 22.25
CA LEU A 626 6.27 -4.31 23.12
C LEU A 626 7.08 -4.88 24.27
N GLN A 627 6.81 -4.47 25.50
CA GLN A 627 7.48 -5.10 26.64
C GLN A 627 7.03 -6.57 26.78
N SER A 628 8.01 -7.46 27.04
CA SER A 628 7.79 -8.85 27.44
C SER A 628 6.81 -8.91 28.62
N PRO A 629 5.94 -9.93 28.78
CA PRO A 629 4.67 -9.78 29.51
C PRO A 629 4.86 -9.32 30.96
N VAL A 630 4.73 -8.00 31.18
CA VAL A 630 4.54 -7.42 32.51
C VAL A 630 3.05 -7.47 32.77
N SER A 631 2.61 -8.37 33.66
CA SER A 631 1.21 -8.36 34.09
C SER A 631 0.90 -7.03 34.75
N LEU A 632 -0.16 -6.35 34.32
CA LEU A 632 -0.63 -5.13 34.97
C LEU A 632 -1.00 -5.45 36.43
N SER A 633 -0.44 -4.73 37.40
CA SER A 633 -0.81 -4.93 38.81
C SER A 633 -2.30 -4.66 39.01
N ALA A 634 -2.94 -5.37 39.95
CA ALA A 634 -4.37 -5.20 40.23
C ALA A 634 -4.73 -3.74 40.57
N SER A 635 -3.87 -3.06 41.35
CA SER A 635 -4.05 -1.64 41.67
C SER A 635 -4.02 -0.74 40.44
N LYS A 636 -3.06 -0.96 39.52
CA LYS A 636 -2.94 -0.20 38.28
C LYS A 636 -4.08 -0.51 37.30
N ARG A 637 -4.56 -1.76 37.25
CA ARG A 637 -5.78 -2.14 36.50
C ARG A 637 -6.99 -1.35 37.00
N ILE A 638 -7.23 -1.33 38.31
CA ILE A 638 -8.35 -0.59 38.92
C ILE A 638 -8.24 0.91 38.61
N GLU A 639 -7.05 1.49 38.71
CA GLU A 639 -6.81 2.89 38.40
C GLU A 639 -7.11 3.22 36.92
N MET A 640 -6.56 2.45 35.99
CA MET A 640 -6.78 2.65 34.55
C MET A 640 -8.26 2.45 34.18
N CYS A 641 -8.93 1.44 34.76
CA CYS A 641 -10.35 1.20 34.55
C CYS A 641 -11.19 2.38 35.06
N ARG A 642 -10.88 2.92 36.25
CA ARG A 642 -11.57 4.09 36.80
C ARG A 642 -11.45 5.30 35.86
N ASN A 643 -10.27 5.55 35.31
CA ASN A 643 -10.02 6.67 34.41
C ASN A 643 -10.75 6.53 33.07
N LEU A 644 -11.05 5.30 32.64
CA LEU A 644 -11.77 5.00 31.40
C LEU A 644 -13.26 4.71 31.64
N ASN A 645 -13.75 4.79 32.89
CA ASN A 645 -15.11 4.41 33.27
C ASN A 645 -15.46 2.96 32.89
N LEU A 646 -14.55 2.03 33.16
CA LEU A 646 -14.65 0.59 32.91
C LEU A 646 -14.69 -0.20 34.24
N ASP A 647 -15.25 -1.40 34.21
CA ASP A 647 -15.29 -2.31 35.36
C ASP A 647 -14.02 -3.21 35.38
N PRO A 648 -13.16 -3.11 36.42
CA PRO A 648 -11.93 -3.91 36.47
C PRO A 648 -12.15 -5.42 36.61
N GLU A 649 -13.33 -5.85 37.09
CA GLU A 649 -13.66 -7.26 37.35
C GLU A 649 -14.23 -7.98 36.11
N LYS A 650 -14.66 -7.22 35.10
CA LYS A 650 -15.16 -7.76 33.84
C LYS A 650 -14.04 -7.84 32.79
N LYS A 651 -14.23 -8.71 31.79
CA LYS A 651 -13.34 -8.79 30.62
C LYS A 651 -13.38 -7.49 29.81
N LEU A 652 -12.22 -6.94 29.48
CA LEU A 652 -12.06 -5.66 28.80
C LEU A 652 -11.80 -5.85 27.31
N ILE A 653 -12.53 -5.13 26.48
CA ILE A 653 -12.38 -5.14 25.03
C ILE A 653 -11.74 -3.82 24.60
N LEU A 654 -10.61 -3.91 23.91
CA LEU A 654 -10.01 -2.79 23.20
C LEU A 654 -10.44 -2.87 21.72
N PHE A 655 -11.06 -1.81 21.22
CA PHE A 655 -11.26 -1.63 19.78
C PHE A 655 -10.21 -0.66 19.23
N ALA A 656 -9.34 -1.12 18.34
CA ALA A 656 -8.28 -0.31 17.73
C ALA A 656 -8.27 -0.48 16.21
N PRO A 657 -9.08 0.29 15.48
CA PRO A 657 -9.18 0.17 14.02
C PRO A 657 -8.04 0.87 13.27
N SER A 658 -7.96 0.61 11.97
CA SER A 658 -7.09 1.33 11.05
C SER A 658 -7.68 2.70 10.68
N TRP A 659 -6.94 3.48 9.88
CA TRP A 659 -7.41 4.78 9.39
C TRP A 659 -8.59 4.62 8.43
N SER A 660 -9.70 5.32 8.70
CA SER A 660 -10.88 5.31 7.84
C SER A 660 -10.70 6.04 6.50
N GLY A 661 -9.72 6.95 6.38
CA GLY A 661 -9.69 7.87 5.23
C GLY A 661 -10.88 8.85 5.17
N GLY A 662 -11.72 8.88 6.21
CA GLY A 662 -13.02 9.57 6.21
C GLY A 662 -14.18 8.72 5.68
N ASP A 663 -13.94 7.49 5.26
CA ASP A 663 -14.97 6.54 4.88
C ASP A 663 -15.76 6.09 6.13
N ARG A 664 -17.09 6.25 6.09
CA ARG A 664 -17.98 5.93 7.21
C ARG A 664 -18.31 4.44 7.31
N ASP A 665 -17.85 3.62 6.38
CA ASP A 665 -18.03 2.16 6.38
C ASP A 665 -16.87 1.38 7.03
N CYS A 666 -15.79 2.04 7.46
CA CYS A 666 -14.64 1.39 8.08
C CYS A 666 -14.00 2.23 9.21
N GLY A 667 -12.88 1.77 9.77
CA GLY A 667 -12.13 2.51 10.77
C GLY A 667 -12.90 2.66 12.09
N LEU A 668 -12.80 3.84 12.71
CA LEU A 668 -13.52 4.15 13.96
C LEU A 668 -15.05 3.97 13.84
N PHE A 669 -15.62 4.09 12.65
CA PHE A 669 -17.06 4.01 12.44
C PHE A 669 -17.64 2.61 12.69
N ASN A 670 -16.80 1.58 12.69
CA ASN A 670 -17.21 0.22 13.08
C ASN A 670 -17.64 0.12 14.56
N LEU A 671 -17.40 1.15 15.39
CA LEU A 671 -17.96 1.26 16.75
C LEU A 671 -19.48 1.04 16.81
N ARG A 672 -20.21 1.40 15.74
CA ARG A 672 -21.68 1.29 15.66
C ARG A 672 -22.18 -0.16 15.65
N PHE A 673 -21.30 -1.12 15.35
CA PHE A 673 -21.65 -2.53 15.28
C PHE A 673 -21.42 -3.26 16.60
N PHE A 674 -20.81 -2.63 17.60
CA PHE A 674 -20.73 -3.20 18.92
C PHE A 674 -22.07 -3.07 19.63
N ASP A 675 -22.53 -4.14 20.27
CA ASP A 675 -23.54 -4.05 21.32
C ASP A 675 -23.04 -3.05 22.37
N ASN A 676 -23.94 -2.39 23.14
CA ASN A 676 -23.57 -1.50 24.25
C ASN A 676 -22.85 -2.28 25.38
N ALA A 677 -21.64 -2.77 25.10
CA ALA A 677 -20.83 -3.56 26.00
C ALA A 677 -20.27 -2.61 27.05
N ASP A 678 -20.65 -2.86 28.30
CA ASP A 678 -20.25 -2.04 29.46
C ASP A 678 -18.73 -1.89 29.62
N ASN A 679 -17.95 -2.80 29.01
CA ASN A 679 -16.51 -2.94 29.23
C ASN A 679 -15.67 -2.85 27.94
N LEU A 680 -16.14 -2.06 26.98
CA LEU A 680 -15.42 -1.74 25.75
C LEU A 680 -14.93 -0.30 25.76
N PHE A 681 -13.71 -0.09 25.24
CA PHE A 681 -13.20 1.23 24.88
C PHE A 681 -12.47 1.18 23.54
N ALA A 682 -12.47 2.31 22.83
CA ALA A 682 -11.80 2.44 21.55
C ALA A 682 -10.62 3.39 21.61
N ILE A 683 -9.54 3.07 20.90
CA ILE A 683 -8.44 3.98 20.62
C ILE A 683 -8.43 4.23 19.10
N PRO A 684 -8.77 5.45 18.64
CA PRO A 684 -8.81 5.75 17.21
C PRO A 684 -7.41 5.87 16.63
N HIS A 685 -7.27 5.60 15.33
CA HIS A 685 -6.08 5.98 14.58
C HIS A 685 -5.93 7.52 14.54
N ASP A 686 -4.70 8.04 14.44
CA ASP A 686 -4.41 9.50 14.44
C ASP A 686 -5.29 10.29 13.45
N GLY A 687 -5.47 9.74 12.24
CA GLY A 687 -6.32 10.33 11.20
C GLY A 687 -7.83 10.35 11.50
N ASP A 688 -8.29 9.57 12.49
CA ASP A 688 -9.69 9.45 12.91
C ASP A 688 -9.98 10.15 14.24
N VAL A 689 -8.97 10.71 14.93
CA VAL A 689 -9.13 11.45 16.19
C VAL A 689 -10.18 12.56 16.08
N LYS A 690 -10.29 13.21 14.91
CA LYS A 690 -11.31 14.22 14.63
C LYS A 690 -12.77 13.73 14.77
N TYR A 691 -13.00 12.42 14.66
CA TYR A 691 -14.31 11.78 14.83
C TYR A 691 -14.53 11.27 16.27
N ALA A 692 -13.52 11.28 17.14
CA ALA A 692 -13.63 10.74 18.49
C ALA A 692 -14.75 11.41 19.30
N LYS A 693 -14.91 12.73 19.16
CA LYS A 693 -15.96 13.48 19.85
C LYS A 693 -17.37 13.05 19.43
N GLU A 694 -17.60 12.78 18.13
CA GLU A 694 -18.88 12.29 17.62
C GLU A 694 -19.31 11.02 18.36
N PHE A 695 -18.38 10.09 18.57
CA PHE A 695 -18.65 8.82 19.26
C PHE A 695 -18.76 8.99 20.78
N SER A 696 -17.95 9.86 21.39
CA SER A 696 -18.09 10.17 22.82
C SER A 696 -19.45 10.80 23.15
N ASP A 697 -19.95 11.69 22.30
CA ASP A 697 -21.27 12.34 22.46
C ASP A 697 -22.42 11.32 22.31
N LEU A 698 -22.20 10.22 21.57
CA LEU A 698 -23.11 9.07 21.45
C LEU A 698 -22.99 8.07 22.63
N GLY A 699 -22.10 8.33 23.59
CA GLY A 699 -21.92 7.50 24.79
C GLY A 699 -20.85 6.40 24.65
N TYR A 700 -20.12 6.33 23.55
CA TYR A 700 -19.00 5.40 23.41
C TYR A 700 -17.78 5.89 24.19
N ARG A 701 -17.02 4.95 24.77
CA ARG A 701 -15.75 5.27 25.45
C ARG A 701 -14.62 5.34 24.42
N VAL A 702 -14.21 6.54 24.04
CA VAL A 702 -13.11 6.75 23.08
C VAL A 702 -11.93 7.42 23.77
N ARG A 703 -10.77 6.75 23.79
CA ARG A 703 -9.51 7.26 24.36
C ARG A 703 -8.61 7.80 23.26
N VAL A 704 -8.53 9.12 23.17
CA VAL A 704 -7.49 9.80 22.37
C VAL A 704 -6.19 9.80 23.16
N LEU A 705 -5.11 9.32 22.55
CA LEU A 705 -3.78 9.24 23.16
C LEU A 705 -3.09 10.61 23.16
N GLY A 706 -2.44 10.96 24.26
CA GLY A 706 -1.53 12.09 24.33
C GLY A 706 -0.19 11.81 23.63
N GLY A 707 0.62 12.86 23.42
CA GLY A 707 1.90 12.73 22.71
C GLY A 707 2.88 11.71 23.32
N ASN A 708 2.83 11.53 24.64
CA ASN A 708 3.69 10.61 25.38
C ASN A 708 3.05 9.23 25.65
N GLU A 709 1.82 9.00 25.23
CA GLU A 709 1.13 7.72 25.42
C GLU A 709 1.27 6.86 24.16
N SER A 710 1.47 5.55 24.33
CA SER A 710 1.41 4.59 23.25
C SER A 710 0.17 3.72 23.39
N ILE A 711 -0.38 3.26 22.28
CA ILE A 711 -1.45 2.27 22.30
C ILE A 711 -1.02 0.98 23.03
N SER A 712 0.28 0.65 22.99
CA SER A 712 0.83 -0.54 23.67
C SER A 712 0.69 -0.47 25.19
N ASP A 713 0.60 0.72 25.77
CA ASP A 713 0.40 0.93 27.21
C ASP A 713 -0.96 0.36 27.68
N TYR A 714 -1.90 0.21 26.75
CA TYR A 714 -3.25 -0.30 26.99
C TYR A 714 -3.39 -1.79 26.65
N TYR A 715 -2.40 -2.42 26.02
CA TYR A 715 -2.48 -3.85 25.67
C TYR A 715 -2.56 -4.72 26.91
N HIS A 716 -1.85 -4.39 27.99
CA HIS A 716 -1.92 -5.15 29.23
C HIS A 716 -3.24 -4.96 29.99
N LEU A 717 -3.94 -3.84 29.77
CA LEU A 717 -5.26 -3.59 30.33
C LEU A 717 -6.33 -4.46 29.67
N ALA A 718 -6.33 -4.55 28.33
CA ALA A 718 -7.36 -5.26 27.59
C ALA A 718 -7.20 -6.79 27.64
N ASP A 719 -8.32 -7.50 27.64
CA ASP A 719 -8.38 -8.97 27.57
C ASP A 719 -8.54 -9.46 26.12
N ILE A 720 -9.28 -8.72 25.29
CA ILE A 720 -9.52 -9.00 23.86
C ILE A 720 -9.26 -7.74 23.05
N LEU A 721 -8.62 -7.90 21.89
CA LEU A 721 -8.51 -6.85 20.88
C LEU A 721 -9.48 -7.12 19.74
N VAL A 722 -10.24 -6.10 19.33
CA VAL A 722 -10.90 -6.03 18.03
C VAL A 722 -10.19 -4.98 17.18
N SER A 723 -9.80 -5.33 15.96
CA SER A 723 -9.05 -4.44 15.08
C SER A 723 -9.40 -4.73 13.61
N ASP A 724 -9.08 -3.80 12.72
CA ASP A 724 -8.93 -4.16 11.31
C ASP A 724 -7.62 -4.93 11.11
N ILE A 725 -7.33 -5.37 9.89
CA ILE A 725 -6.06 -6.00 9.55
C ILE A 725 -4.92 -4.97 9.67
N SER A 726 -4.16 -5.03 10.76
CA SER A 726 -3.16 -4.00 11.12
C SER A 726 -2.01 -4.57 11.97
N SER A 727 -0.94 -3.79 12.16
CA SER A 727 0.15 -4.17 13.08
C SER A 727 -0.34 -4.39 14.51
N THR A 728 -1.31 -3.61 14.99
CA THR A 728 -1.90 -3.73 16.33
C THR A 728 -2.42 -5.13 16.62
N ALA A 729 -3.00 -5.80 15.61
CA ALA A 729 -3.47 -7.18 15.74
C ALA A 729 -2.32 -8.15 16.05
N ILE A 730 -1.20 -8.06 15.33
CA ILE A 730 -0.03 -8.91 15.56
C ILE A 730 0.62 -8.53 16.90
N GLU A 731 0.73 -7.24 17.21
CA GLU A 731 1.30 -6.77 18.48
C GLU A 731 0.56 -7.38 19.68
N PHE A 732 -0.77 -7.36 19.66
CA PHE A 732 -1.58 -7.93 20.75
C PHE A 732 -1.54 -9.47 20.78
N ALA A 733 -1.56 -10.11 19.61
CA ALA A 733 -1.44 -11.57 19.52
C ALA A 733 -0.07 -12.07 20.00
N ALA A 734 1.00 -11.30 19.78
CA ALA A 734 2.35 -11.63 20.26
C ALA A 734 2.45 -11.64 21.79
N LEU A 735 1.56 -10.94 22.48
CA LEU A 735 1.40 -11.01 23.95
C LEU A 735 0.58 -12.23 24.41
N GLY A 736 0.23 -13.14 23.50
CA GLY A 736 -0.56 -14.34 23.79
C GLY A 736 -2.04 -14.05 24.03
N LYS A 737 -2.55 -12.90 23.57
CA LYS A 737 -3.93 -12.46 23.81
C LYS A 737 -4.82 -12.62 22.58
N PRO A 738 -6.13 -12.89 22.75
CA PRO A 738 -7.05 -13.09 21.64
C PRO A 738 -7.30 -11.82 20.84
N VAL A 739 -7.38 -12.01 19.52
CA VAL A 739 -7.66 -10.96 18.54
C VAL A 739 -8.83 -11.40 17.66
N VAL A 740 -9.72 -10.45 17.39
CA VAL A 740 -10.75 -10.55 16.34
C VAL A 740 -10.45 -9.48 15.31
N CYS A 741 -10.24 -9.88 14.06
CA CYS A 741 -10.07 -8.97 12.95
C CYS A 741 -11.37 -8.78 12.18
N ILE A 742 -11.66 -7.54 11.80
CA ILE A 742 -12.78 -7.23 10.91
C ILE A 742 -12.34 -7.50 9.47
N THR A 743 -13.14 -8.24 8.70
CA THR A 743 -12.86 -8.47 7.28
C THR A 743 -12.94 -7.16 6.51
N MET A 744 -12.10 -7.02 5.49
CA MET A 744 -12.05 -5.82 4.67
C MET A 744 -12.15 -6.19 3.20
N LYS A 745 -13.07 -5.56 2.47
CA LYS A 745 -13.15 -5.61 0.99
C LYS A 745 -11.86 -5.17 0.31
N ARG A 746 -11.14 -4.27 0.97
CA ARG A 746 -9.86 -3.72 0.51
C ARG A 746 -8.98 -3.43 1.72
N VAL A 747 -7.77 -3.97 1.70
CA VAL A 747 -6.74 -3.61 2.68
C VAL A 747 -5.97 -2.39 2.14
N PRO A 748 -5.88 -1.27 2.88
CA PRO A 748 -5.10 -0.11 2.45
C PRO A 748 -3.63 -0.46 2.22
N ASP A 749 -3.04 0.10 1.17
CA ASP A 749 -1.64 -0.14 0.79
C ASP A 749 -1.29 -1.64 0.62
N PHE A 750 -2.24 -2.43 0.10
CA PHE A 750 -2.07 -3.85 -0.18
C PHE A 750 -2.00 -4.11 -1.70
N ASP A 751 -1.25 -5.13 -2.11
CA ASP A 751 -1.20 -5.55 -3.51
C ASP A 751 -2.34 -6.55 -3.79
N ALA A 752 -3.33 -6.08 -4.55
CA ALA A 752 -4.56 -6.80 -4.84
C ALA A 752 -4.32 -8.20 -5.43
N LYS A 753 -3.18 -8.46 -6.08
CA LYS A 753 -2.84 -9.80 -6.60
C LYS A 753 -2.63 -10.86 -5.51
N PHE A 754 -2.37 -10.44 -4.27
CA PHE A 754 -2.25 -11.34 -3.12
C PHE A 754 -3.54 -11.40 -2.29
N PHE A 755 -4.60 -10.71 -2.72
CA PHE A 755 -5.88 -10.68 -2.03
C PHE A 755 -6.74 -11.83 -2.57
N GLU A 756 -6.86 -12.91 -1.81
CA GLU A 756 -7.69 -14.04 -2.22
C GLU A 756 -9.18 -13.75 -1.97
N ASN A 757 -9.54 -13.44 -0.72
CA ASN A 757 -10.87 -12.95 -0.35
C ASN A 757 -10.86 -12.29 1.04
N GLU A 758 -12.01 -11.75 1.44
CA GLU A 758 -12.22 -11.05 2.70
C GLU A 758 -11.88 -11.87 3.96
N SER A 759 -12.04 -13.19 3.90
CA SER A 759 -11.85 -14.10 5.04
C SER A 759 -10.53 -14.86 5.02
N ARG A 760 -9.76 -14.76 3.93
CA ARG A 760 -8.49 -15.48 3.75
C ARG A 760 -7.47 -14.57 3.07
N LEU A 761 -6.48 -14.13 3.84
CA LEU A 761 -5.44 -13.20 3.38
C LEU A 761 -4.08 -13.88 3.39
N ARG A 762 -3.46 -13.96 2.20
CA ARG A 762 -2.10 -14.45 2.06
C ARG A 762 -1.12 -13.29 2.27
N ILE A 763 -0.06 -13.54 3.02
CA ILE A 763 1.01 -12.55 3.18
C ILE A 763 1.77 -12.48 1.85
N PRO A 764 1.91 -11.28 1.24
CA PRO A 764 2.56 -11.10 -0.04
C PRO A 764 3.91 -11.80 -0.14
N HIS A 765 4.15 -12.47 -1.28
CA HIS A 765 5.39 -13.20 -1.58
C HIS A 765 5.74 -14.35 -0.61
N THR A 766 4.73 -14.93 0.05
CA THR A 766 4.90 -16.11 0.92
C THR A 766 3.70 -17.06 0.80
N ASP A 767 3.85 -18.28 1.29
CA ASP A 767 2.75 -19.26 1.43
C ASP A 767 2.05 -19.19 2.80
N VAL A 768 2.34 -18.15 3.59
CA VAL A 768 1.80 -17.97 4.94
C VAL A 768 0.54 -17.12 4.90
N TYR A 769 -0.47 -17.52 5.66
CA TYR A 769 -1.76 -16.84 5.76
C TYR A 769 -1.88 -16.02 7.05
N TRP A 770 -2.76 -15.03 7.03
CA TRP A 770 -3.19 -14.29 8.22
C TRP A 770 -4.22 -15.15 8.99
N ASP A 771 -3.75 -16.13 9.76
CA ASP A 771 -4.59 -17.16 10.39
C ASP A 771 -4.48 -17.20 11.93
N PHE A 772 -3.75 -16.27 12.54
CA PHE A 772 -3.58 -16.21 14.00
C PHE A 772 -4.80 -15.64 14.74
N CYS A 773 -5.75 -15.04 14.02
CA CYS A 773 -6.95 -14.44 14.57
C CYS A 773 -8.19 -14.81 13.75
N THR A 774 -9.37 -14.69 14.36
CA THR A 774 -10.63 -14.87 13.63
C THR A 774 -10.91 -13.63 12.78
N LEU A 775 -11.13 -13.79 11.47
CA LEU A 775 -11.63 -12.73 10.61
C LEU A 775 -13.15 -12.83 10.51
N VAL A 776 -13.88 -11.75 10.82
CA VAL A 776 -15.34 -11.71 10.75
C VAL A 776 -15.86 -10.45 10.04
N PRO A 777 -16.98 -10.52 9.32
CA PRO A 777 -17.65 -9.33 8.84
C PRO A 777 -18.11 -8.46 10.02
N ARG A 778 -18.27 -7.16 9.78
CA ARG A 778 -18.57 -6.17 10.85
C ARG A 778 -19.88 -6.48 11.59
N GLU A 779 -20.83 -7.14 10.94
CA GLU A 779 -22.11 -7.56 11.51
C GLU A 779 -21.96 -8.70 12.53
N GLU A 780 -20.86 -9.46 12.49
CA GLU A 780 -20.60 -10.63 13.34
C GLU A 780 -19.62 -10.35 14.50
N ILE A 781 -19.15 -9.11 14.65
CA ILE A 781 -18.19 -8.70 15.70
C ILE A 781 -18.64 -9.17 17.10
N ASN A 782 -19.89 -8.94 17.48
CA ASN A 782 -20.38 -9.29 18.81
C ASN A 782 -20.39 -10.81 19.06
N ILE A 783 -20.70 -11.61 18.04
CA ILE A 783 -20.70 -13.07 18.12
C ILE A 783 -19.26 -13.56 18.33
N ALA A 784 -18.32 -13.04 17.53
CA ALA A 784 -16.91 -13.38 17.63
C ALA A 784 -16.30 -13.01 18.99
N VAL A 785 -16.62 -11.81 19.49
CA VAL A 785 -16.15 -11.33 20.80
C VAL A 785 -16.69 -12.21 21.93
N LYS A 786 -17.99 -12.54 21.93
CA LYS A 786 -18.58 -13.45 22.94
C LYS A 786 -17.90 -14.83 22.92
N ALA A 787 -17.66 -15.39 21.74
CA ALA A 787 -16.94 -16.66 21.61
C ALA A 787 -15.51 -16.58 22.19
N GLN A 788 -14.77 -15.48 21.97
CA GLN A 788 -13.45 -15.30 22.59
C GLN A 788 -13.53 -15.12 24.11
N GLN A 789 -14.56 -14.44 24.63
CA GLN A 789 -14.77 -14.29 26.08
C GLN A 789 -15.04 -15.64 26.76
N GLU A 790 -15.78 -16.54 26.11
CA GLU A 790 -16.04 -17.91 26.58
C GLU A 790 -14.76 -18.77 26.53
N LEU A 791 -13.98 -18.68 25.45
CA LEU A 791 -12.71 -19.41 25.30
C LEU A 791 -11.65 -19.01 26.32
N LEU A 792 -11.62 -17.74 26.75
CA LEU A 792 -10.74 -17.27 27.83
C LEU A 792 -11.03 -17.92 29.20
N MET A 793 -12.14 -18.67 29.34
CA MET A 793 -12.45 -19.47 30.51
C MET A 793 -11.82 -20.88 30.47
N ASP A 794 -11.31 -21.32 29.31
CA ASP A 794 -10.65 -22.62 29.13
C ASP A 794 -9.13 -22.46 28.89
N SER A 795 -8.36 -22.66 29.94
CA SER A 795 -6.90 -22.43 30.01
C SER A 795 -6.03 -23.28 29.06
N ARG A 796 -6.59 -24.25 28.32
CA ARG A 796 -5.83 -25.16 27.45
C ARG A 796 -5.72 -24.72 25.98
N ALA A 797 -6.47 -23.70 25.53
CA ALA A 797 -6.66 -23.42 24.09
C ALA A 797 -5.66 -22.45 23.42
N PHE A 798 -4.74 -21.81 24.17
CA PHE A 798 -3.90 -20.72 23.62
C PHE A 798 -2.50 -21.13 23.15
N ALA A 799 -2.11 -22.40 23.27
CA ALA A 799 -0.75 -22.86 22.99
C ALA A 799 -0.41 -22.96 21.48
N ASP A 800 -1.40 -23.12 20.61
CA ASP A 800 -1.18 -23.47 19.18
C ASP A 800 -1.29 -22.30 18.18
N LYS A 801 -1.98 -21.20 18.53
CA LYS A 801 -2.12 -19.99 17.68
C LYS A 801 -0.81 -19.16 17.54
N SER A 802 0.29 -19.74 18.02
CA SER A 802 1.55 -19.07 18.32
C SER A 802 2.59 -19.17 17.19
N HIS A 803 2.45 -20.12 16.25
CA HIS A 803 3.48 -20.31 15.22
C HIS A 803 3.56 -19.16 14.20
N THR A 804 2.45 -18.82 13.54
CA THR A 804 2.40 -17.72 12.55
C THR A 804 2.86 -16.39 13.14
N VAL A 805 2.41 -16.08 14.37
CA VAL A 805 2.81 -14.86 15.09
C VAL A 805 4.31 -14.86 15.38
N ARG A 806 4.89 -15.98 15.84
CA ARG A 806 6.34 -16.12 16.07
C ARG A 806 7.16 -15.97 14.80
N MET A 807 6.62 -16.38 13.65
CA MET A 807 7.28 -16.16 12.37
C MET A 807 7.31 -14.67 11.99
N MET A 808 6.24 -13.92 12.32
CA MET A 808 6.14 -12.48 12.05
C MET A 808 6.93 -11.63 13.06
N VAL A 809 7.00 -12.05 14.32
CA VAL A 809 7.69 -11.36 15.42
C VAL A 809 8.36 -12.39 16.32
N ASP A 810 9.70 -12.38 16.36
CA ASP A 810 10.50 -13.43 17.00
C ASP A 810 10.55 -13.31 18.54
N CYS A 811 10.92 -12.12 19.03
CA CYS A 811 10.96 -11.79 20.45
C CYS A 811 10.50 -10.35 20.69
N LEU A 812 10.29 -9.98 21.96
CA LEU A 812 9.68 -8.71 22.36
C LEU A 812 10.54 -7.98 23.40
N GLY A 813 10.36 -6.65 23.49
CA GLY A 813 10.76 -5.86 24.65
C GLY A 813 12.26 -5.72 24.78
N GLU A 814 12.78 -5.84 26.01
CA GLU A 814 14.20 -5.70 26.31
C GLU A 814 15.06 -6.67 25.49
N GLU A 815 14.62 -7.92 25.30
CA GLU A 815 15.36 -8.89 24.47
C GLU A 815 15.45 -8.41 23.01
N ALA A 816 14.37 -7.87 22.46
CA ALA A 816 14.38 -7.32 21.12
C ALA A 816 15.25 -6.06 21.02
N ALA A 817 15.18 -5.19 22.03
CA ALA A 817 16.04 -4.00 22.13
C ALA A 817 17.53 -4.39 22.19
N ASP A 818 17.88 -5.41 22.97
CA ASP A 818 19.23 -5.96 23.05
C ASP A 818 19.71 -6.48 21.69
N ARG A 819 18.89 -7.23 20.97
CA ARG A 819 19.23 -7.73 19.63
C ARG A 819 19.40 -6.60 18.62
N CYS A 820 18.57 -5.56 18.68
CA CYS A 820 18.74 -4.34 17.88
C CYS A 820 20.08 -3.67 18.17
N VAL A 821 20.38 -3.39 19.44
CA VAL A 821 21.63 -2.71 19.82
C VAL A 821 22.85 -3.54 19.48
N ASN A 822 22.83 -4.85 19.74
CA ASN A 822 23.93 -5.74 19.37
C ASN A 822 24.18 -5.73 17.86
N SER A 823 23.13 -5.83 17.04
CA SER A 823 23.26 -5.78 15.57
C SER A 823 23.83 -4.44 15.08
N ILE A 824 23.38 -3.33 15.66
CA ILE A 824 23.88 -1.98 15.36
C ILE A 824 25.37 -1.89 15.73
N VAL A 825 25.73 -2.31 16.93
CA VAL A 825 27.10 -2.25 17.44
C VAL A 825 28.03 -3.14 16.64
N GLU A 826 27.62 -4.36 16.29
CA GLU A 826 28.40 -5.28 15.43
C GLU A 826 28.67 -4.66 14.05
N MET A 827 27.68 -4.03 13.43
CA MET A 827 27.85 -3.32 12.15
C MET A 827 28.84 -2.15 12.28
N LEU A 828 28.80 -1.42 13.39
CA LEU A 828 29.70 -0.30 13.64
C LEU A 828 31.13 -0.74 14.04
N GLN A 829 31.26 -1.87 14.74
CA GLN A 829 32.53 -2.44 15.22
C GLN A 829 33.27 -3.29 14.18
N SER A 830 32.57 -4.02 13.31
CA SER A 830 33.16 -4.73 12.16
C SER A 830 33.87 -3.78 11.17
N ALA A 831 33.69 -2.47 11.36
CA ALA A 831 34.40 -1.39 10.70
C ALA A 831 35.44 -0.67 11.58
N ASN A 832 35.89 -1.31 12.67
CA ASN A 832 36.92 -0.87 13.61
C ASN A 832 36.58 0.34 14.51
N ASN A 833 35.33 0.66 14.88
CA ASN A 833 35.08 1.90 15.66
C ASN A 833 33.80 1.96 16.54
N LEU A 834 33.77 1.25 17.67
CA LEU A 834 32.95 1.64 18.85
C LEU A 834 33.51 0.97 20.12
N TYR A 835 34.10 1.76 21.01
CA TYR A 835 34.50 1.31 22.35
C TYR A 835 33.53 1.87 23.40
N PRO A 836 33.15 1.08 24.43
CA PRO A 836 32.36 1.58 25.54
C PRO A 836 33.11 2.72 26.27
N ILE A 837 32.37 3.73 26.70
CA ILE A 837 32.90 4.87 27.47
C ILE A 837 33.33 4.32 28.84
N HIS A 838 34.62 4.03 28.99
CA HIS A 838 35.30 3.53 30.19
C HIS A 838 35.01 2.08 30.60
N ALA A 839 35.84 1.15 30.10
CA ALA A 839 36.27 0.05 30.95
C ALA A 839 37.06 0.64 32.12
N LYS A 840 36.44 0.75 33.31
CA LYS A 840 37.21 0.86 34.55
C LYS A 840 38.08 -0.39 34.64
N VAL A 841 39.36 -0.20 34.33
CA VAL A 841 40.43 -1.15 34.67
C VAL A 841 40.23 -1.53 36.15
N PRO A 842 40.17 -2.83 36.49
CA PRO A 842 40.21 -3.23 37.88
C PRO A 842 41.60 -2.85 38.41
N LEU A 843 41.66 -1.82 39.26
CA LEU A 843 42.84 -1.57 40.06
C LEU A 843 42.97 -2.77 41.01
N CYS A 844 44.03 -3.55 40.80
CA CYS A 844 44.53 -4.52 41.76
C CYS A 844 44.62 -3.91 43.17
N ARG A 845 43.68 -4.25 44.05
CA ARG A 845 43.87 -4.87 45.37
C ARG A 845 42.57 -4.87 46.15
#